data_AF-A0A9J2PJU8-F1
#
_entry.id   AF-A0A9J2PJU8-F1
#
_cell.length_a   1.000
_cell.length_b   1.000
_cell.length_c   1.000
_cell.angle_alpha   90.00
_cell.angle_beta   90.00
_cell.angle_gamma   90.00
#
_symmetry.space_group_name_H-M   'P 1'
#
loop_
_entity.id
_entity.type
_entity.pdbx_description
1 polymer ?
#
loop_
_entity_poly.entity_id
_entity_poly.type
_entity_poly.pdbx_seq_one_letter_code
_entity_poly.pdbx_strand_id
1 'polypeptide(L)'
;MQFITVVVLITLRFCVQSVYADLWVESERISDLQQWRALCGRYTVAQAYMEDSNARITVFAPVDDVFTYNPNLRAIDQKETLSHIVDSQVYEIGEGKRWEKQTLIRSTINSGYMYITQFENNPGNFSYFANNGMLCNHVSNQWGMISGEQYLYKICTPIGHRPYPGTALSFIRDSDRTLFIERQYDNSDLTELRDILDRVPDIALVIYGSSAWNGFHTFFLPNNKAFMKVMDRNRIDREVLLAHVTGKNRVLFTYSWLYDGGIHFYPSVRFSANIIEDNYKLRLTMRNITDRRTGRWDVYAVSEVYERYSQFRRGAVWAKIVVPNIPVQNGVVHIVDNVLGIVTNTIDQLLMDNHQCTTLMRYMNTIGQIVRNYLSASGGLVTFFAPYNEAFERIPEYIERRLLRDRIWLEQTLKLHIVPAKELTSDEISNETVVNTVDNRHQLYFIRGEWPKNNITYYVIGGGIRTAIIQDNVAATNGIVHYIDRVLGVPYQSMFEIIRNESKLQTSYQLLTNMQLQYTLDPWQVLTPEQNLTFFIPTNDAWDKVPSALRYRMTDGNHWLALQYVFKRHIIQGQALMYTDLRERTYVMMNDEMVVVRRRGRYFELYWPRGNRVARIIEGGEIAGINGFMHMIDNVLIYEPDLRAVACAIAPLDYLLILCLILSCFANRYRVFTILYFICVIMLL
;
A
#
# COMPACT_ATOMS: atom_id res chain seq x y z
N MET A 1 13.23 -77.49 6.83
CA MET A 1 12.45 -76.35 7.38
C MET A 1 13.23 -75.46 8.34
N GLN A 2 14.28 -75.90 9.06
CA GLN A 2 15.03 -75.03 10.00
C GLN A 2 16.03 -74.05 9.34
N PHE A 3 16.53 -74.34 8.13
CA PHE A 3 17.47 -73.43 7.45
C PHE A 3 16.81 -72.17 6.88
N ILE A 4 15.56 -72.27 6.42
CA ILE A 4 14.81 -71.14 5.86
C ILE A 4 14.40 -70.18 6.97
N THR A 5 14.07 -70.67 8.16
CA THR A 5 13.68 -69.81 9.29
C THR A 5 14.85 -68.99 9.83
N VAL A 6 16.08 -69.52 9.84
CA VAL A 6 17.26 -68.79 10.29
C VAL A 6 17.69 -67.72 9.27
N VAL A 7 17.63 -68.03 7.97
CA VAL A 7 17.90 -67.02 6.93
C VAL A 7 16.83 -65.93 6.93
N VAL A 8 15.56 -66.28 7.09
CA VAL A 8 14.46 -65.31 7.18
C VAL A 8 14.54 -64.45 8.44
N LEU A 9 14.95 -65.01 9.59
CA LEU A 9 15.18 -64.24 10.83
C LEU A 9 16.42 -63.34 10.77
N ILE A 10 17.48 -63.75 10.06
CA ILE A 10 18.66 -62.91 9.83
C ILE A 10 18.32 -61.80 8.83
N THR A 11 17.60 -62.09 7.73
CA THR A 11 17.14 -61.06 6.79
C THR A 11 16.09 -60.13 7.39
N LEU A 12 15.21 -60.61 8.28
CA LEU A 12 14.25 -59.75 9.00
C LEU A 12 14.92 -58.92 10.11
N ARG A 13 15.99 -59.40 10.75
CA ARG A 13 16.80 -58.56 11.66
C ARG A 13 17.60 -57.50 10.91
N PHE A 14 18.01 -57.75 9.67
CA PHE A 14 18.65 -56.74 8.81
C PHE A 14 17.64 -55.79 8.13
N CYS A 15 16.34 -56.14 8.06
CA CYS A 15 15.32 -55.35 7.37
C CYS A 15 14.48 -54.45 8.29
N VAL A 16 14.71 -54.47 9.60
CA VAL A 16 14.08 -53.54 10.56
C VAL A 16 15.11 -53.03 11.57
N GLN A 17 16.22 -52.50 11.06
CA GLN A 17 16.83 -51.35 11.72
C GLN A 17 16.30 -50.13 10.96
N SER A 18 15.40 -49.38 11.60
CA SER A 18 15.21 -47.97 11.28
C SER A 18 16.56 -47.30 11.52
N VAL A 19 17.44 -47.31 10.53
CA VAL A 19 18.63 -46.46 10.52
C VAL A 19 18.05 -45.05 10.43
N TYR A 20 17.96 -44.36 11.56
CA TYR A 20 17.68 -42.93 11.59
C TYR A 20 18.81 -42.28 10.78
N ALA A 21 18.53 -41.95 9.53
CA ALA A 21 19.52 -41.38 8.63
C ALA A 21 19.83 -39.96 9.10
N ASP A 22 21.08 -39.62 9.36
CA ASP A 22 21.46 -38.28 9.80
C ASP A 22 20.97 -37.17 8.84
N LEU A 23 20.94 -35.91 9.32
CA LEU A 23 20.53 -34.77 8.49
C LEU A 23 21.41 -34.59 7.25
N TRP A 24 22.66 -35.07 7.28
CA TRP A 24 23.51 -35.09 6.10
C TRP A 24 22.87 -35.97 5.01
N VAL A 25 22.65 -37.26 5.23
CA VAL A 25 22.03 -38.15 4.24
C VAL A 25 20.66 -37.62 3.78
N GLU A 26 19.86 -37.10 4.69
CA GLU A 26 18.55 -36.57 4.33
C GLU A 26 18.62 -35.29 3.48
N SER A 27 19.58 -34.39 3.73
CA SER A 27 19.78 -33.19 2.89
C SER A 27 20.16 -33.52 1.44
N GLU A 28 20.73 -34.69 1.17
CA GLU A 28 21.01 -35.16 -0.19
C GLU A 28 19.74 -35.49 -0.98
N ARG A 29 18.75 -36.07 -0.31
CA ARG A 29 17.47 -36.47 -0.92
C ARG A 29 16.59 -35.27 -1.25
N ILE A 30 16.86 -34.14 -0.63
CA ILE A 30 16.09 -32.92 -0.76
C ILE A 30 16.65 -32.09 -1.92
N SER A 31 15.89 -31.97 -3.00
CA SER A 31 16.36 -31.32 -4.23
C SER A 31 16.60 -29.81 -4.10
N ASP A 32 15.96 -29.14 -3.13
CA ASP A 32 16.03 -27.69 -2.92
C ASP A 32 17.03 -27.26 -1.82
N LEU A 33 17.87 -28.17 -1.31
CA LEU A 33 18.90 -27.90 -0.30
C LEU A 33 20.33 -28.24 -0.77
N GLN A 34 20.54 -28.42 -2.07
CA GLN A 34 21.83 -28.88 -2.60
C GLN A 34 22.94 -27.84 -2.38
N GLN A 35 22.62 -26.56 -2.49
CA GLN A 35 23.56 -25.46 -2.22
C GLN A 35 23.91 -25.39 -0.73
N TRP A 36 22.93 -25.55 0.16
CA TRP A 36 23.17 -25.59 1.61
C TRP A 36 24.06 -26.79 2.00
N ARG A 37 23.75 -27.98 1.47
CA ARG A 37 24.57 -29.19 1.67
C ARG A 37 26.00 -28.97 1.20
N ALA A 38 26.19 -28.42 0.00
CA ALA A 38 27.50 -28.11 -0.55
C ALA A 38 28.26 -27.10 0.32
N LEU A 39 27.58 -26.10 0.89
CA LEU A 39 28.17 -25.13 1.82
C LEU A 39 28.64 -25.81 3.11
N CYS A 40 27.79 -26.61 3.75
CA CYS A 40 28.16 -27.36 4.96
C CYS A 40 29.34 -28.32 4.70
N GLY A 41 29.37 -28.97 3.54
CA GLY A 41 30.47 -29.87 3.13
C GLY A 41 31.82 -29.20 2.88
N ARG A 42 31.86 -27.86 2.75
CA ARG A 42 33.14 -27.13 2.68
C ARG A 42 33.84 -27.04 4.02
N TYR A 43 33.09 -27.17 5.12
CA TYR A 43 33.59 -26.95 6.47
C TYR A 43 33.41 -28.19 7.34
N THR A 44 34.52 -28.80 7.74
CA THR A 44 34.54 -30.07 8.49
C THR A 44 33.66 -30.07 9.74
N VAL A 45 33.64 -28.96 10.50
CA VAL A 45 32.82 -28.86 11.72
C VAL A 45 31.33 -28.81 11.40
N ALA A 46 30.92 -28.05 10.37
CA ALA A 46 29.52 -27.94 10.00
C ALA A 46 28.99 -29.29 9.46
N GLN A 47 29.80 -29.98 8.65
CA GLN A 47 29.50 -31.32 8.18
C GLN A 47 29.39 -32.33 9.34
N ALA A 48 30.31 -32.31 10.30
CA ALA A 48 30.29 -33.22 11.45
C ALA A 48 28.99 -33.10 12.27
N TYR A 49 28.49 -31.87 12.49
CA TYR A 49 27.20 -31.67 13.17
C TYR A 49 26.02 -32.23 12.38
N MET A 50 26.06 -32.18 11.05
CA MET A 50 25.01 -32.73 10.19
C MET A 50 25.03 -34.26 10.15
N GLU A 51 26.21 -34.88 10.27
CA GLU A 51 26.40 -36.34 10.25
C GLU A 51 26.14 -37.02 11.61
N ASP A 52 26.24 -36.28 12.72
CA ASP A 52 25.98 -36.83 14.07
C ASP A 52 24.49 -36.96 14.37
N SER A 53 23.91 -38.11 14.05
CA SER A 53 22.48 -38.43 14.31
C SER A 53 22.05 -38.35 15.78
N ASN A 54 22.98 -38.34 16.74
CA ASN A 54 22.68 -38.18 18.17
C ASN A 54 22.80 -36.72 18.64
N ALA A 55 23.20 -35.80 17.76
CA ALA A 55 23.30 -34.39 18.11
C ALA A 55 21.90 -33.79 18.28
N ARG A 56 21.63 -33.19 19.45
CA ARG A 56 20.37 -32.50 19.76
C ARG A 56 20.33 -31.10 19.16
N ILE A 57 20.40 -31.02 17.83
CA ILE A 57 20.51 -29.75 17.12
C ILE A 57 19.26 -29.43 16.30
N THR A 58 19.10 -28.15 15.98
CA THR A 58 18.13 -27.68 15.00
C THR A 58 18.84 -26.87 13.93
N VAL A 59 18.59 -27.16 12.66
CA VAL A 59 19.23 -26.52 11.52
C VAL A 59 18.21 -25.69 10.76
N PHE A 60 18.50 -24.40 10.55
CA PHE A 60 17.72 -23.49 9.71
C PHE A 60 18.40 -23.34 8.34
N ALA A 61 18.06 -24.21 7.39
CA ALA A 61 18.73 -24.33 6.10
C ALA A 61 18.06 -23.45 5.02
N PRO A 62 18.79 -22.51 4.38
CA PRO A 62 18.28 -21.78 3.24
C PRO A 62 18.07 -22.69 2.04
N VAL A 63 16.95 -22.49 1.34
CA VAL A 63 16.69 -23.19 0.07
C VAL A 63 17.53 -22.62 -1.08
N ASP A 64 17.72 -23.41 -2.13
CA ASP A 64 18.56 -23.08 -3.29
C ASP A 64 18.14 -21.76 -3.98
N ASP A 65 16.86 -21.41 -3.93
CA ASP A 65 16.36 -20.12 -4.44
C ASP A 65 16.98 -18.93 -3.69
N VAL A 66 17.19 -19.03 -2.37
CA VAL A 66 17.82 -17.97 -1.56
C VAL A 66 19.25 -17.72 -2.04
N PHE A 67 19.99 -18.79 -2.35
CA PHE A 67 21.34 -18.69 -2.94
C PHE A 67 21.36 -18.17 -4.37
N THR A 68 20.24 -18.23 -5.08
CA THR A 68 20.08 -17.70 -6.44
C THR A 68 19.83 -16.20 -6.40
N TYR A 69 18.95 -15.73 -5.51
CA TYR A 69 18.69 -14.29 -5.33
C TYR A 69 19.78 -13.56 -4.53
N ASN A 70 20.54 -14.28 -3.69
CA ASN A 70 21.62 -13.72 -2.89
C ASN A 70 22.92 -14.50 -3.13
N PRO A 71 23.62 -14.26 -4.26
CA PRO A 71 24.82 -15.01 -4.62
C PRO A 71 25.97 -14.88 -3.60
N ASN A 72 26.02 -13.78 -2.85
CA ASN A 72 26.99 -13.55 -1.77
C ASN A 72 26.90 -14.62 -0.67
N LEU A 73 25.73 -15.23 -0.46
CA LEU A 73 25.56 -16.29 0.55
C LEU A 73 26.36 -17.56 0.23
N ARG A 74 26.78 -17.75 -1.02
CA ARG A 74 27.60 -18.91 -1.43
C ARG A 74 29.05 -18.81 -0.94
N ALA A 75 29.46 -17.65 -0.45
CA ALA A 75 30.81 -17.37 0.01
C ALA A 75 30.88 -17.13 1.54
N ILE A 76 29.84 -17.50 2.29
CA ILE A 76 29.84 -17.31 3.74
C ILE A 76 30.86 -18.22 4.43
N ASP A 77 31.43 -17.72 5.51
CA ASP A 77 32.45 -18.40 6.28
C ASP A 77 31.87 -19.54 7.15
N GLN A 78 32.75 -20.30 7.79
CA GLN A 78 32.35 -21.39 8.68
C GLN A 78 31.53 -20.90 9.88
N LYS A 79 31.84 -19.73 10.44
CA LYS A 79 31.18 -19.19 11.63
C LYS A 79 29.74 -18.76 11.32
N GLU A 80 29.53 -18.16 10.17
CA GLU A 80 28.22 -17.80 9.65
C GLU A 80 27.42 -19.05 9.30
N THR A 81 28.04 -20.06 8.67
CA THR A 81 27.40 -21.37 8.43
C THR A 81 26.92 -22.00 9.74
N LEU A 82 27.77 -22.01 10.78
CA LEU A 82 27.41 -22.54 12.11
C LEU A 82 26.34 -21.69 12.84
N SER A 83 26.13 -20.44 12.44
CA SER A 83 25.08 -19.59 13.02
C SER A 83 23.66 -20.02 12.62
N HIS A 84 23.51 -20.82 11.57
CA HIS A 84 22.25 -21.47 11.19
C HIS A 84 21.92 -22.71 12.03
N ILE A 85 22.87 -23.19 12.84
CA ILE A 85 22.71 -24.40 13.65
C ILE A 85 22.55 -24.00 15.12
N VAL A 86 21.40 -24.37 15.66
CA VAL A 86 21.01 -24.21 17.06
C VAL A 86 21.42 -25.45 17.85
N ASP A 87 21.96 -25.24 19.05
CA ASP A 87 22.52 -26.27 19.92
C ASP A 87 21.48 -27.11 20.69
N SER A 88 20.20 -26.93 20.36
CA SER A 88 19.05 -27.51 21.03
C SER A 88 17.94 -27.82 20.02
N GLN A 89 17.08 -28.77 20.39
CA GLN A 89 15.89 -29.11 19.60
C GLN A 89 14.82 -28.04 19.74
N VAL A 90 14.32 -27.53 18.61
CA VAL A 90 13.20 -26.58 18.56
C VAL A 90 11.97 -27.28 18.04
N TYR A 91 11.36 -28.12 18.87
CA TYR A 91 10.16 -28.89 18.51
C TYR A 91 8.88 -28.04 18.55
N GLU A 92 8.92 -26.88 19.21
CA GLU A 92 7.75 -26.02 19.43
C GLU A 92 7.09 -25.53 18.13
N ILE A 93 7.90 -25.33 17.07
CA ILE A 93 7.41 -24.96 15.73
C ILE A 93 6.60 -26.11 15.12
N GLY A 94 7.08 -27.35 15.26
CA GLY A 94 6.42 -28.55 14.73
C GLY A 94 5.13 -28.92 15.46
N GLU A 95 5.04 -28.64 16.77
CA GLU A 95 3.84 -28.88 17.59
C GLU A 95 2.79 -27.76 17.49
N GLY A 96 3.08 -26.66 16.80
CA GLY A 96 2.18 -25.50 16.71
C GLY A 96 1.94 -24.82 18.06
N LYS A 97 2.88 -24.95 19.01
CA LYS A 97 2.77 -24.33 20.34
C LYS A 97 2.79 -22.81 20.21
N ARG A 98 1.88 -22.15 20.94
CA ARG A 98 1.81 -20.69 21.02
C ARG A 98 2.73 -20.17 22.11
N TRP A 99 3.43 -19.06 21.83
CA TRP A 99 4.24 -18.39 22.83
C TRP A 99 3.61 -17.06 23.26
N GLU A 100 3.53 -16.80 24.57
CA GLU A 100 2.99 -15.54 25.11
C GLU A 100 3.83 -14.31 24.73
N LYS A 101 5.13 -14.50 24.44
CA LYS A 101 6.11 -13.42 24.24
C LYS A 101 6.68 -13.31 22.82
N GLN A 102 5.95 -13.71 21.77
CA GLN A 102 6.25 -13.52 20.33
C GLN A 102 7.66 -13.89 19.78
N THR A 103 8.65 -14.23 20.61
CA THR A 103 10.04 -14.54 20.24
C THR A 103 10.61 -15.61 21.18
N LEU A 104 10.98 -16.75 20.62
CA LEU A 104 11.73 -17.82 21.28
C LEU A 104 13.22 -17.62 21.02
N ILE A 105 14.06 -17.78 22.05
CA ILE A 105 15.51 -17.56 21.95
C ILE A 105 16.25 -18.86 22.21
N ARG A 106 17.18 -19.19 21.32
CA ARG A 106 18.01 -20.39 21.42
C ARG A 106 19.48 -20.05 21.14
N SER A 107 20.39 -20.80 21.75
CA SER A 107 21.82 -20.62 21.53
C SER A 107 22.23 -21.30 20.22
N THR A 108 23.15 -20.67 19.50
CA THR A 108 23.76 -21.24 18.30
C THR A 108 25.09 -21.86 18.66
N ILE A 109 25.55 -22.83 17.86
CA ILE A 109 26.84 -23.48 18.04
C ILE A 109 28.01 -22.47 17.99
N ASN A 110 27.84 -21.37 17.25
CA ASN A 110 28.81 -20.28 17.17
C ASN A 110 28.73 -19.26 18.33
N SER A 111 28.17 -19.64 19.49
CA SER A 111 28.06 -18.78 20.68
C SER A 111 27.27 -17.47 20.48
N GLY A 112 26.37 -17.44 19.48
CA GLY A 112 25.37 -16.38 19.28
C GLY A 112 23.96 -16.87 19.62
N TYR A 113 22.96 -16.03 19.35
CA TYR A 113 21.55 -16.38 19.55
C TYR A 113 20.79 -16.49 18.23
N MET A 114 19.84 -17.42 18.20
CA MET A 114 18.79 -17.53 17.20
C MET A 114 17.48 -17.00 17.80
N TYR A 115 16.91 -15.98 17.16
CA TYR A 115 15.65 -15.35 17.55
C TYR A 115 14.53 -15.88 16.66
N ILE A 116 13.64 -16.69 17.22
CA ILE A 116 12.56 -17.32 16.48
C ILE A 116 11.27 -16.57 16.75
N THR A 117 10.80 -15.77 15.81
CA THR A 117 9.58 -14.97 15.95
C THR A 117 8.37 -15.66 15.31
N GLN A 118 7.17 -15.40 15.85
CA GLN A 118 5.90 -15.95 15.37
C GLN A 118 4.89 -14.85 15.12
N PHE A 119 4.24 -14.86 13.95
CA PHE A 119 3.19 -13.92 13.54
C PHE A 119 1.93 -14.67 13.13
N GLU A 120 0.77 -14.17 13.54
CA GLU A 120 -0.54 -14.71 13.13
C GLU A 120 -1.04 -13.95 11.90
N ASN A 121 -1.13 -14.63 10.76
CA ASN A 121 -1.55 -14.00 9.50
C ASN A 121 -3.08 -13.97 9.35
N ASN A 122 -3.70 -15.07 9.73
CA ASN A 122 -5.13 -15.31 9.77
C ASN A 122 -5.39 -16.08 11.08
N PRO A 123 -6.60 -16.05 11.65
CA PRO A 123 -6.92 -16.82 12.85
C PRO A 123 -6.50 -18.29 12.71
N GLY A 124 -5.47 -18.71 13.47
CA GLY A 124 -4.92 -20.07 13.46
C GLY A 124 -3.85 -20.39 12.40
N ASN A 125 -3.45 -19.46 11.53
CA ASN A 125 -2.33 -19.64 10.58
C ASN A 125 -1.13 -18.75 10.96
N PHE A 126 -0.04 -19.39 11.33
CA PHE A 126 1.16 -18.72 11.82
C PHE A 126 2.30 -18.77 10.80
N SER A 127 3.07 -17.71 10.74
CA SER A 127 4.38 -17.69 10.08
C SER A 127 5.47 -17.55 11.10
N TYR A 128 6.56 -18.29 10.89
CA TYR A 128 7.71 -18.31 11.77
C TYR A 128 8.92 -17.72 11.05
N PHE A 129 9.77 -17.03 11.79
CA PHE A 129 11.03 -16.50 11.27
C PHE A 129 12.15 -16.88 12.23
N ALA A 130 13.24 -17.39 11.71
CA ALA A 130 14.49 -17.56 12.43
C ALA A 130 15.39 -16.38 12.06
N ASN A 131 15.65 -15.48 13.01
CA ASN A 131 16.20 -14.15 12.78
C ASN A 131 15.44 -13.43 11.65
N ASN A 132 16.10 -13.14 10.52
CA ASN A 132 15.48 -12.54 9.34
C ASN A 132 14.98 -13.58 8.30
N GLY A 133 15.27 -14.86 8.54
CA GLY A 133 14.92 -15.98 7.66
C GLY A 133 13.50 -16.47 7.90
N MET A 134 12.61 -16.26 6.94
CA MET A 134 11.24 -16.76 6.96
C MET A 134 11.24 -18.27 6.74
N LEU A 135 10.54 -19.03 7.59
CA LEU A 135 10.38 -20.46 7.38
C LEU A 135 9.46 -20.71 6.18
N CYS A 136 9.88 -21.61 5.29
CA CYS A 136 9.08 -22.01 4.14
C CYS A 136 7.89 -22.86 4.59
N ASN A 137 6.66 -22.43 4.32
CA ASN A 137 5.48 -23.27 4.51
C ASN A 137 5.26 -24.11 3.25
N HIS A 138 5.65 -25.38 3.28
CA HIS A 138 5.29 -26.30 2.21
C HIS A 138 3.87 -26.85 2.42
N VAL A 139 3.16 -27.08 1.32
CA VAL A 139 1.80 -27.61 1.16
C VAL A 139 1.49 -28.86 2.03
N SER A 140 2.51 -29.50 2.62
CA SER A 140 2.42 -30.65 3.52
C SER A 140 2.20 -30.34 5.01
N ASN A 141 2.13 -29.08 5.45
CA ASN A 141 2.06 -28.68 6.88
C ASN A 141 3.21 -29.24 7.75
N GLN A 142 4.27 -29.76 7.13
CA GLN A 142 5.48 -30.23 7.82
C GLN A 142 6.48 -29.08 7.85
N TRP A 143 6.50 -28.35 8.95
CA TRP A 143 7.40 -27.20 9.14
C TRP A 143 8.87 -27.61 9.21
N GLY A 144 9.15 -28.80 9.72
CA GLY A 144 10.50 -29.34 9.79
C GLY A 144 10.52 -30.86 9.69
N MET A 145 11.68 -31.39 9.35
CA MET A 145 11.95 -32.82 9.30
C MET A 145 12.66 -33.26 10.57
N ILE A 146 12.26 -34.40 11.10
CA ILE A 146 12.85 -35.01 12.29
C ILE A 146 13.66 -36.21 11.80
N SER A 147 14.95 -36.23 12.12
CA SER A 147 15.73 -37.44 12.00
C SER A 147 16.54 -37.71 13.26
N GLY A 148 16.19 -38.78 13.96
CA GLY A 148 16.75 -39.07 15.28
C GLY A 148 16.48 -37.92 16.25
N GLU A 149 17.54 -37.33 16.80
CA GLU A 149 17.48 -36.17 17.68
C GLU A 149 17.68 -34.82 16.96
N GLN A 150 17.76 -34.81 15.62
CA GLN A 150 18.02 -33.60 14.84
C GLN A 150 16.74 -33.06 14.17
N TYR A 151 16.61 -31.73 14.12
CA TYR A 151 15.52 -31.02 13.43
C TYR A 151 16.06 -30.18 12.27
N LEU A 152 15.35 -30.18 11.14
CA LEU A 152 15.68 -29.35 9.98
C LEU A 152 14.47 -28.50 9.56
N TYR A 153 14.65 -27.19 9.56
CA TYR A 153 13.68 -26.19 9.09
C TYR A 153 14.24 -25.50 7.85
N LYS A 154 13.43 -25.40 6.79
CA LYS A 154 13.80 -24.68 5.57
C LYS A 154 13.49 -23.20 5.70
N ILE A 155 14.40 -22.33 5.24
CA ILE A 155 14.18 -20.88 5.19
C ILE A 155 14.18 -20.35 3.75
N CYS A 156 13.25 -19.45 3.48
CA CYS A 156 12.95 -18.88 2.16
C CYS A 156 13.51 -17.46 2.00
N THR A 157 14.14 -16.90 3.03
CA THR A 157 14.81 -15.59 3.01
C THR A 157 16.15 -15.68 3.76
N PRO A 158 17.10 -14.76 3.51
CA PRO A 158 18.37 -14.74 4.23
C PRO A 158 18.20 -14.48 5.73
N ILE A 159 18.99 -15.19 6.54
CA ILE A 159 18.90 -15.17 8.02
C ILE A 159 19.38 -13.86 8.65
N GLY A 160 20.21 -13.09 7.94
CA GLY A 160 20.80 -11.84 8.40
C GLY A 160 22.32 -11.82 8.22
N HIS A 161 22.99 -10.89 8.86
CA HIS A 161 24.45 -10.80 8.84
C HIS A 161 25.10 -11.69 9.91
N ARG A 162 26.39 -12.03 9.71
CA ARG A 162 27.24 -12.64 10.74
C ARG A 162 27.11 -11.90 12.08
N PRO A 163 26.79 -12.60 13.20
CA PRO A 163 26.63 -11.97 14.51
C PRO A 163 27.88 -11.22 14.98
N TYR A 164 27.67 -10.11 15.69
CA TYR A 164 28.70 -9.41 16.42
C TYR A 164 28.87 -10.06 17.82
N PRO A 165 30.11 -10.34 18.28
CA PRO A 165 30.35 -11.19 19.44
C PRO A 165 30.06 -10.52 20.80
N GLY A 166 29.67 -9.25 20.83
CA GLY A 166 29.36 -8.52 22.07
C GLY A 166 27.95 -7.92 22.07
N THR A 167 27.68 -7.03 23.02
CA THR A 167 26.40 -6.32 23.16
C THR A 167 26.30 -5.13 22.21
N ALA A 168 25.12 -4.51 22.12
CA ALA A 168 24.93 -3.29 21.35
C ALA A 168 25.91 -2.18 21.79
N LEU A 169 26.17 -2.03 23.09
CA LEU A 169 27.12 -1.03 23.60
C LEU A 169 28.55 -1.32 23.16
N SER A 170 28.98 -2.59 23.22
CA SER A 170 30.34 -2.93 22.79
C SER A 170 30.47 -2.79 21.28
N PHE A 171 29.44 -3.14 20.49
CA PHE A 171 29.39 -2.85 19.06
C PHE A 171 29.56 -1.37 18.77
N ILE A 172 28.84 -0.51 19.50
CA ILE A 172 28.95 0.94 19.36
C ILE A 172 30.37 1.38 19.69
N ARG A 173 30.94 0.96 20.82
CA ARG A 173 32.27 1.43 21.30
C ARG A 173 33.48 0.72 20.67
N ASP A 174 33.27 -0.31 19.85
CA ASP A 174 34.37 -1.11 19.33
C ASP A 174 35.31 -0.26 18.46
N SER A 175 36.61 -0.29 18.79
CA SER A 175 37.65 0.42 18.05
C SER A 175 38.47 -0.52 17.17
N ASP A 176 38.32 -1.84 17.34
CA ASP A 176 39.08 -2.82 16.57
C ASP A 176 38.47 -3.00 15.17
N ARG A 177 39.13 -2.42 14.18
CA ARG A 177 38.71 -2.52 12.77
C ARG A 177 38.84 -3.93 12.20
N THR A 178 39.70 -4.78 12.78
CA THR A 178 39.93 -6.14 12.26
C THR A 178 38.68 -7.01 12.36
N LEU A 179 37.84 -6.76 13.37
CA LEU A 179 36.56 -7.45 13.54
C LEU A 179 35.58 -7.14 12.40
N PHE A 180 35.70 -6.01 11.72
CA PHE A 180 34.75 -5.61 10.66
C PHE A 180 35.18 -6.01 9.25
N ILE A 181 36.45 -6.41 9.03
CA ILE A 181 36.99 -6.72 7.69
C ILE A 181 36.20 -7.82 6.99
N GLU A 182 35.80 -8.86 7.72
CA GLU A 182 35.03 -9.99 7.19
C GLU A 182 33.51 -9.79 7.28
N ARG A 183 33.04 -8.62 7.74
CA ARG A 183 31.62 -8.33 7.95
C ARG A 183 31.11 -7.32 6.92
N GLN A 184 29.82 -7.41 6.61
CA GLN A 184 29.15 -6.50 5.66
C GLN A 184 28.70 -5.18 6.32
N TYR A 185 29.09 -4.95 7.56
CA TYR A 185 28.72 -3.78 8.36
C TYR A 185 29.90 -3.30 9.20
N ASP A 186 29.87 -2.02 9.55
CA ASP A 186 30.81 -1.41 10.48
C ASP A 186 30.08 -0.46 11.44
N ASN A 187 30.85 0.13 12.36
CA ASN A 187 30.39 1.10 13.33
C ASN A 187 31.04 2.49 13.12
N SER A 188 31.62 2.76 11.95
CA SER A 188 32.35 4.01 11.67
C SER A 188 31.46 5.24 11.82
N ASP A 189 30.22 5.14 11.36
CA ASP A 189 29.21 6.19 11.35
C ASP A 189 28.49 6.41 12.69
N LEU A 190 28.96 5.80 13.80
CA LEU A 190 28.34 5.88 15.12
C LEU A 190 29.14 6.73 16.13
N THR A 191 30.09 7.57 15.68
CA THR A 191 30.93 8.38 16.58
C THR A 191 30.12 9.36 17.43
N GLU A 192 29.17 10.07 16.85
CA GLU A 192 28.33 11.01 17.60
C GLU A 192 27.44 10.28 18.63
N LEU A 193 26.98 9.07 18.29
CA LEU A 193 26.23 8.23 19.24
C LEU A 193 27.10 7.79 20.42
N ARG A 194 28.38 7.44 20.18
CA ARG A 194 29.32 7.12 21.27
C ARG A 194 29.44 8.29 22.24
N ASP A 195 29.68 9.49 21.72
CA ASP A 195 29.85 10.70 22.53
C ASP A 195 28.58 11.06 23.32
N ILE A 196 27.39 10.78 22.75
CA ILE A 196 26.11 10.93 23.46
C ILE A 196 26.00 9.90 24.60
N LEU A 197 26.27 8.62 24.32
CA LEU A 197 26.16 7.55 25.32
C LEU A 197 27.19 7.70 26.46
N ASP A 198 28.38 8.24 26.17
CA ASP A 198 29.40 8.53 27.17
C ASP A 198 28.96 9.62 28.17
N ARG A 199 28.05 10.51 27.76
CA ARG A 199 27.42 11.51 28.65
C ARG A 199 26.30 10.93 29.52
N VAL A 200 25.75 9.77 29.18
CA VAL A 200 24.69 9.07 29.94
C VAL A 200 25.08 7.61 30.25
N PRO A 201 26.15 7.39 31.03
CA PRO A 201 26.76 6.07 31.22
C PRO A 201 25.83 5.05 31.88
N ASP A 202 24.89 5.52 32.69
CA ASP A 202 23.88 4.70 33.35
C ASP A 202 22.91 4.07 32.34
N ILE A 203 22.34 4.86 31.42
CA ILE A 203 21.47 4.32 30.36
C ILE A 203 22.27 3.46 29.38
N ALA A 204 23.47 3.92 29.00
CA ALA A 204 24.33 3.19 28.09
C ALA A 204 24.61 1.78 28.61
N LEU A 205 25.03 1.64 29.87
CA LEU A 205 25.34 0.33 30.45
C LEU A 205 24.08 -0.52 30.67
N VAL A 206 23.01 0.08 31.20
CA VAL A 206 21.80 -0.65 31.58
C VAL A 206 21.05 -1.18 30.36
N ILE A 207 20.90 -0.36 29.30
CA ILE A 207 20.09 -0.72 28.12
C ILE A 207 20.95 -1.36 27.02
N TYR A 208 22.07 -0.72 26.67
CA TYR A 208 22.88 -1.17 25.54
C TYR A 208 23.94 -2.21 25.96
N GLY A 209 24.38 -2.20 27.23
CA GLY A 209 25.51 -3.00 27.71
C GLY A 209 25.16 -4.30 28.43
N SER A 210 23.97 -4.42 29.02
CA SER A 210 23.60 -5.56 29.87
C SER A 210 22.77 -6.60 29.11
N SER A 211 23.23 -7.86 29.12
CA SER A 211 22.47 -9.03 28.65
C SER A 211 21.74 -9.76 29.79
N ALA A 212 22.18 -9.59 31.05
CA ALA A 212 21.83 -10.49 32.14
C ALA A 212 20.56 -10.11 32.94
N TRP A 213 20.12 -8.85 32.91
CA TRP A 213 18.99 -8.39 33.75
C TRP A 213 17.78 -7.83 32.97
N ASN A 214 17.95 -7.40 31.71
CA ASN A 214 16.99 -6.52 31.05
C ASN A 214 16.26 -7.11 29.84
N GLY A 215 16.60 -8.32 29.40
CA GLY A 215 16.00 -8.99 28.25
C GLY A 215 16.62 -8.53 26.92
N PHE A 216 16.01 -8.93 25.82
CA PHE A 216 16.52 -8.67 24.47
C PHE A 216 15.73 -7.57 23.77
N HIS A 217 16.42 -6.71 23.01
CA HIS A 217 15.82 -5.53 22.41
C HIS A 217 16.15 -5.39 20.91
N THR A 218 15.37 -4.55 20.23
CA THR A 218 15.71 -4.03 18.92
C THR A 218 16.22 -2.60 19.10
N PHE A 219 17.43 -2.34 18.63
CA PHE A 219 18.11 -1.05 18.76
C PHE A 219 18.14 -0.34 17.40
N PHE A 220 17.60 0.87 17.34
CA PHE A 220 17.72 1.76 16.19
C PHE A 220 18.82 2.76 16.45
N LEU A 221 20.00 2.58 15.86
CA LEU A 221 21.17 3.42 16.13
C LEU A 221 21.25 4.54 15.11
N PRO A 222 21.04 5.82 15.48
CA PRO A 222 21.19 6.91 14.53
C PRO A 222 22.65 7.08 14.15
N ASN A 223 22.89 7.22 12.85
CA ASN A 223 24.23 7.52 12.34
C ASN A 223 24.60 9.01 12.52
N ASN A 224 25.86 9.35 12.24
CA ASN A 224 26.36 10.72 12.34
C ASN A 224 25.52 11.71 11.51
N LYS A 225 25.05 11.31 10.32
CA LYS A 225 24.19 12.15 9.47
C LYS A 225 22.84 12.44 10.13
N ALA A 226 22.29 11.50 10.89
CA ALA A 226 21.06 11.70 11.65
C ALA A 226 21.23 12.81 12.68
N PHE A 227 22.34 12.80 13.43
CA PHE A 227 22.62 13.82 14.44
C PHE A 227 22.91 15.20 13.84
N MET A 228 23.48 15.26 12.63
CA MET A 228 23.66 16.53 11.92
C MET A 228 22.33 17.24 11.59
N LYS A 229 21.22 16.50 11.46
CA LYS A 229 19.87 17.06 11.23
C LYS A 229 19.27 17.69 12.49
N VAL A 230 19.83 17.39 13.67
CA VAL A 230 19.33 17.90 14.95
C VAL A 230 20.06 19.20 15.30
N MET A 231 19.39 20.33 15.06
CA MET A 231 19.97 21.67 15.31
C MET A 231 20.29 21.91 16.80
N ASP A 232 19.38 21.52 17.69
CA ASP A 232 19.57 21.64 19.14
C ASP A 232 19.93 20.28 19.76
N ARG A 233 21.23 20.06 19.94
CA ARG A 233 21.76 18.82 20.53
C ARG A 233 21.34 18.63 21.99
N ASN A 234 20.93 19.68 22.71
CA ASN A 234 20.46 19.56 24.09
C ASN A 234 19.11 18.84 24.19
N ARG A 235 18.37 18.77 23.08
CA ARG A 235 17.13 17.97 22.99
C ARG A 235 17.38 16.48 23.00
N ILE A 236 18.60 16.03 22.72
CA ILE A 236 18.94 14.60 22.77
C ILE A 236 19.19 14.24 24.23
N ASP A 237 18.10 13.94 24.91
CA ASP A 237 18.10 13.52 26.30
C ASP A 237 17.98 11.99 26.42
N ARG A 238 17.84 11.56 27.68
CA ARG A 238 17.64 10.18 28.07
C ARG A 238 16.43 9.56 27.38
N GLU A 239 15.31 10.27 27.36
CA GLU A 239 14.05 9.77 26.80
C GLU A 239 14.16 9.57 25.29
N VAL A 240 14.87 10.46 24.59
CA VAL A 240 15.15 10.29 23.15
C VAL A 240 15.96 9.02 22.89
N LEU A 241 16.97 8.70 23.69
CA LEU A 241 17.72 7.46 23.48
C LEU A 241 16.83 6.21 23.70
N LEU A 242 15.91 6.26 24.67
CA LEU A 242 14.98 5.15 24.92
C LEU A 242 13.91 5.02 23.83
N ALA A 243 13.57 6.11 23.15
CA ALA A 243 12.71 6.09 21.96
C ALA A 243 13.28 5.22 20.83
N HIS A 244 14.59 4.98 20.82
CA HIS A 244 15.28 4.17 19.82
C HIS A 244 15.36 2.68 20.17
N VAL A 245 14.76 2.26 21.28
CA VAL A 245 14.84 0.87 21.76
C VAL A 245 13.44 0.33 21.96
N THR A 246 13.18 -0.86 21.40
CA THR A 246 11.90 -1.55 21.62
C THR A 246 11.80 -2.09 23.05
N GLY A 247 10.56 -2.29 23.52
CA GLY A 247 10.27 -2.93 24.80
C GLY A 247 10.93 -4.31 24.98
N LYS A 248 10.86 -4.84 26.21
CA LYS A 248 11.59 -6.06 26.61
C LYS A 248 11.17 -7.29 25.79
N ASN A 249 12.15 -8.07 25.34
CA ASN A 249 12.01 -9.30 24.55
C ASN A 249 11.30 -9.11 23.18
N ARG A 250 11.47 -7.94 22.56
CA ARG A 250 10.94 -7.64 21.23
C ARG A 250 12.13 -7.47 20.26
N VAL A 251 12.66 -8.59 19.78
CA VAL A 251 13.77 -8.63 18.80
C VAL A 251 13.18 -8.84 17.42
N LEU A 252 13.26 -7.82 16.57
CA LEU A 252 12.55 -7.77 15.32
C LEU A 252 13.52 -7.49 14.17
N PHE A 253 13.64 -8.48 13.30
CA PHE A 253 14.33 -8.39 12.03
C PHE A 253 13.41 -7.80 10.97
N THR A 254 13.99 -7.23 9.91
CA THR A 254 13.21 -6.46 8.92
C THR A 254 12.14 -7.29 8.23
N TYR A 255 12.43 -8.53 7.81
CA TYR A 255 11.44 -9.37 7.13
C TYR A 255 10.29 -9.77 8.06
N SER A 256 10.64 -10.21 9.27
CA SER A 256 9.69 -10.60 10.30
C SER A 256 8.70 -9.48 10.61
N TRP A 257 9.17 -8.23 10.69
CA TRP A 257 8.31 -7.08 10.99
C TRP A 257 7.52 -6.60 9.78
N LEU A 258 8.12 -6.58 8.57
CA LEU A 258 7.40 -6.18 7.36
C LEU A 258 6.27 -7.16 7.01
N TYR A 259 6.44 -8.43 7.37
CA TYR A 259 5.43 -9.45 7.15
C TYR A 259 4.16 -9.20 7.97
N ASP A 260 4.27 -8.46 9.06
CA ASP A 260 3.16 -8.04 9.90
C ASP A 260 2.28 -6.95 9.24
N GLY A 261 2.71 -6.37 8.12
CA GLY A 261 1.95 -5.36 7.40
C GLY A 261 1.68 -4.08 8.21
N GLY A 262 2.48 -3.83 9.26
CA GLY A 262 2.31 -2.70 10.17
C GLY A 262 1.11 -2.80 11.11
N ILE A 263 0.54 -4.01 11.30
CA ILE A 263 -0.63 -4.22 12.17
C ILE A 263 -0.27 -4.10 13.65
N HIS A 264 0.88 -4.66 14.06
CA HIS A 264 1.36 -4.57 15.43
C HIS A 264 2.32 -3.39 15.60
N PHE A 265 2.03 -2.61 16.64
CA PHE A 265 2.96 -1.62 17.15
C PHE A 265 3.70 -2.18 18.37
N TYR A 266 4.94 -1.74 18.51
CA TYR A 266 5.79 -2.12 19.64
C TYR A 266 6.07 -0.87 20.46
N PRO A 267 5.77 -0.86 21.78
CA PRO A 267 6.13 0.24 22.64
C PRO A 267 7.66 0.38 22.68
N SER A 268 8.14 1.61 22.77
CA SER A 268 9.55 1.85 23.09
C SER A 268 9.82 1.56 24.57
N VAL A 269 11.06 1.70 25.00
CA VAL A 269 11.41 1.68 26.42
C VAL A 269 11.16 3.06 27.06
N ARG A 270 10.85 3.10 28.37
CA ARG A 270 11.12 4.26 29.23
C ARG A 270 11.75 3.85 30.56
N PHE A 271 12.33 4.84 31.25
CA PHE A 271 12.76 4.70 32.63
C PHE A 271 11.72 5.29 33.58
N SER A 272 11.26 4.51 34.55
CA SER A 272 10.36 4.96 35.62
C SER A 272 10.88 4.47 36.95
N ALA A 273 11.29 5.39 37.82
CA ALA A 273 11.76 5.09 39.19
C ALA A 273 12.78 3.93 39.27
N ASN A 274 13.80 3.94 38.39
CA ASN A 274 14.85 2.91 38.23
C ASN A 274 14.38 1.56 37.64
N ILE A 275 13.14 1.47 37.17
CA ILE A 275 12.59 0.30 36.49
C ILE A 275 12.46 0.62 35.00
N ILE A 276 12.79 -0.37 34.16
CA ILE A 276 12.63 -0.33 32.71
C ILE A 276 11.26 -0.89 32.39
N GLU A 277 10.43 -0.11 31.71
CA GLU A 277 9.08 -0.53 31.33
C GLU A 277 8.73 -0.11 29.90
N ASP A 278 7.71 -0.79 29.35
CA ASP A 278 7.20 -0.51 28.00
C ASP A 278 6.46 0.85 28.00
N ASN A 279 6.88 1.75 27.12
CA ASN A 279 6.27 3.06 26.90
C ASN A 279 5.20 3.01 25.82
N TYR A 280 3.95 2.78 26.21
CA TYR A 280 2.83 2.71 25.27
C TYR A 280 2.47 4.03 24.58
N LYS A 281 3.02 5.17 25.03
CA LYS A 281 2.82 6.47 24.39
C LYS A 281 3.66 6.66 23.13
N LEU A 282 4.77 5.94 23.04
CA LEU A 282 5.66 5.96 21.89
C LEU A 282 5.65 4.59 21.22
N ARG A 283 5.13 4.57 20.00
CA ARG A 283 4.99 3.34 19.21
C ARG A 283 6.08 3.29 18.16
N LEU A 284 6.75 2.15 18.08
CA LEU A 284 7.69 1.82 17.02
C LEU A 284 7.00 0.87 16.05
N THR A 285 7.16 1.15 14.77
CA THR A 285 6.74 0.29 13.65
C THR A 285 7.83 0.28 12.59
N MET A 286 7.91 -0.78 11.78
CA MET A 286 8.67 -0.76 10.53
C MET A 286 7.71 -0.69 9.36
N ARG A 287 8.00 0.19 8.41
CA ARG A 287 7.21 0.36 7.19
C ARG A 287 8.13 0.38 5.98
N ASN A 288 7.69 -0.20 4.88
CA ASN A 288 8.40 -0.10 3.61
C ASN A 288 7.72 0.89 2.67
N ILE A 289 8.53 1.60 1.91
CA ILE A 289 8.06 2.44 0.80
C ILE A 289 8.70 1.89 -0.47
N THR A 290 7.87 1.46 -1.41
CA THR A 290 8.29 0.98 -2.72
C THR A 290 8.34 2.13 -3.71
N ASP A 291 9.51 2.38 -4.28
CA ASP A 291 9.65 3.23 -5.46
C ASP A 291 9.07 2.48 -6.66
N ARG A 292 7.94 2.95 -7.17
CA ARG A 292 7.23 2.32 -8.30
C ARG A 292 8.03 2.37 -9.60
N ARG A 293 8.98 3.31 -9.75
CA ARG A 293 9.78 3.46 -10.98
C ARG A 293 10.93 2.47 -11.04
N THR A 294 11.62 2.27 -9.92
CA THR A 294 12.79 1.38 -9.84
C THR A 294 12.43 -0.02 -9.34
N GLY A 295 11.26 -0.20 -8.73
CA GLY A 295 10.87 -1.42 -8.02
C GLY A 295 11.66 -1.65 -6.72
N ARG A 296 12.59 -0.75 -6.39
CA ARG A 296 13.33 -0.80 -5.13
C ARG A 296 12.45 -0.32 -4.01
N TRP A 297 12.67 -0.86 -2.82
CA TRP A 297 11.96 -0.44 -1.63
C TRP A 297 12.95 -0.14 -0.52
N ASP A 298 12.62 0.89 0.24
CA ASP A 298 13.36 1.28 1.42
C ASP A 298 12.54 0.92 2.65
N VAL A 299 13.24 0.50 3.71
CA VAL A 299 12.63 0.21 5.01
C VAL A 299 12.85 1.39 5.92
N TYR A 300 11.80 1.77 6.64
CA TYR A 300 11.81 2.85 7.60
C TYR A 300 11.43 2.30 8.97
N ALA A 301 12.20 2.68 9.98
CA ALA A 301 11.75 2.65 11.37
C ALA A 301 10.94 3.91 11.62
N VAL A 302 9.72 3.75 12.13
CA VAL A 302 8.78 4.84 12.34
C VAL A 302 8.45 4.91 13.83
N SER A 303 8.75 6.05 14.43
CA SER A 303 8.41 6.36 15.81
C SER A 303 7.20 7.29 15.82
N GLU A 304 6.08 6.78 16.32
CA GLU A 304 4.79 7.47 16.33
C GLU A 304 4.38 7.83 17.75
N VAL A 305 3.98 9.09 17.91
CA VAL A 305 3.57 9.71 19.17
C VAL A 305 2.09 10.05 19.02
N TYR A 306 1.23 9.33 19.75
CA TYR A 306 -0.22 9.52 19.70
C TYR A 306 -0.67 10.76 20.48
N GLU A 307 -0.09 10.95 21.66
CA GLU A 307 -0.35 12.08 22.54
C GLU A 307 0.95 12.82 22.82
N ARG A 308 0.89 14.16 22.81
CA ARG A 308 2.05 14.99 23.15
C ARG A 308 2.59 14.57 24.52
N TYR A 309 3.87 14.22 24.55
CA TYR A 309 4.53 13.72 25.75
C TYR A 309 5.91 14.34 25.89
N SER A 310 6.18 14.99 27.01
CA SER A 310 7.47 15.69 27.23
C SER A 310 7.79 16.63 26.06
N GLN A 311 8.94 16.45 25.41
CA GLN A 311 9.38 17.16 24.22
C GLN A 311 8.93 16.52 22.89
N PHE A 312 8.30 15.36 22.93
CA PHE A 312 7.79 14.65 21.75
C PHE A 312 6.49 15.30 21.27
N ARG A 313 6.48 15.69 20.00
CA ARG A 313 5.29 16.21 19.31
C ARG A 313 4.47 15.06 18.77
N ARG A 314 3.18 15.30 18.59
CA ARG A 314 2.28 14.33 17.95
C ARG A 314 2.68 14.12 16.49
N GLY A 315 2.48 12.89 16.01
CA GLY A 315 2.83 12.47 14.66
C GLY A 315 3.95 11.43 14.68
N ALA A 316 4.58 11.24 13.53
CA ALA A 316 5.53 10.18 13.25
C ALA A 316 6.85 10.73 12.74
N VAL A 317 7.95 10.24 13.30
CA VAL A 317 9.30 10.46 12.80
C VAL A 317 9.73 9.20 12.04
N TRP A 318 10.00 9.37 10.76
CA TRP A 318 10.46 8.30 9.87
C TRP A 318 11.99 8.34 9.78
N ALA A 319 12.62 7.19 9.99
CA ALA A 319 14.06 7.01 9.89
C ALA A 319 14.35 5.83 8.94
N LYS A 320 15.04 6.10 7.84
CA LYS A 320 15.43 5.06 6.88
C LYS A 320 16.44 4.14 7.55
N ILE A 321 16.22 2.84 7.45
CA ILE A 321 17.18 1.84 7.89
C ILE A 321 18.28 1.73 6.82
N VAL A 322 19.48 2.18 7.17
CA VAL A 322 20.66 2.19 6.29
C VAL A 322 21.34 0.83 6.31
N VAL A 323 21.51 0.26 7.50
CA VAL A 323 22.11 -1.07 7.69
C VAL A 323 21.19 -1.88 8.60
N PRO A 324 20.44 -2.85 8.07
CA PRO A 324 19.52 -3.66 8.85
C PRO A 324 20.18 -4.91 9.44
N ASN A 325 19.50 -5.54 10.41
CA ASN A 325 19.69 -6.93 10.81
C ASN A 325 21.13 -7.27 11.27
N ILE A 326 21.69 -6.49 12.20
CA ILE A 326 22.99 -6.80 12.83
C ILE A 326 22.72 -7.50 14.17
N PRO A 327 22.93 -8.83 14.29
CA PRO A 327 22.71 -9.53 15.55
C PRO A 327 23.80 -9.19 16.58
N VAL A 328 23.39 -8.97 17.83
CA VAL A 328 24.27 -8.71 18.99
C VAL A 328 23.83 -9.61 20.15
N GLN A 329 24.67 -9.76 21.19
CA GLN A 329 24.35 -10.64 22.33
C GLN A 329 23.07 -10.28 23.09
N ASN A 330 22.64 -9.01 23.06
CA ASN A 330 21.43 -8.53 23.73
C ASN A 330 20.29 -8.14 22.75
N GLY A 331 20.33 -8.63 21.50
CA GLY A 331 19.23 -8.45 20.54
C GLY A 331 19.70 -8.17 19.11
N VAL A 332 19.08 -7.19 18.46
CA VAL A 332 19.39 -6.82 17.07
C VAL A 332 19.55 -5.32 16.91
N VAL A 333 20.51 -4.92 16.10
CA VAL A 333 20.83 -3.53 15.77
C VAL A 333 20.42 -3.22 14.33
N HIS A 334 19.81 -2.05 14.13
CA HIS A 334 19.54 -1.43 12.84
C HIS A 334 20.12 -0.02 12.85
N ILE A 335 21.00 0.32 11.91
CA ILE A 335 21.53 1.68 11.77
C ILE A 335 20.53 2.51 10.98
N VAL A 336 20.16 3.68 11.49
CA VAL A 336 19.14 4.56 10.91
C VAL A 336 19.69 5.95 10.59
N ASP A 337 19.05 6.65 9.65
CA ASP A 337 19.50 7.96 9.15
C ASP A 337 18.79 9.18 9.77
N ASN A 338 17.95 8.95 10.77
CA ASN A 338 17.21 9.99 11.47
C ASN A 338 17.07 9.66 12.96
N VAL A 339 16.96 10.69 13.80
CA VAL A 339 16.80 10.54 15.25
C VAL A 339 15.31 10.42 15.57
N LEU A 340 14.89 9.23 15.98
CA LEU A 340 13.50 8.93 16.32
C LEU A 340 12.99 9.80 17.47
N GLY A 341 11.72 10.21 17.36
CA GLY A 341 11.01 11.04 18.34
C GLY A 341 11.37 12.53 18.33
N ILE A 342 12.53 12.94 17.80
CA ILE A 342 12.84 14.37 17.66
C ILE A 342 12.30 14.91 16.34
N VAL A 343 11.53 15.98 16.44
CA VAL A 343 11.08 16.79 15.30
C VAL A 343 11.85 18.11 15.28
N THR A 344 12.66 18.32 14.25
CA THR A 344 13.50 19.53 14.07
C THR A 344 13.12 20.38 12.86
N ASN A 345 12.60 19.74 11.81
CA ASN A 345 12.37 20.41 10.54
C ASN A 345 10.96 21.02 10.45
N THR A 346 10.86 22.18 9.80
CA THR A 346 9.59 22.73 9.32
C THR A 346 9.09 21.95 8.11
N ILE A 347 7.82 22.10 7.75
CA ILE A 347 7.26 21.47 6.54
C ILE A 347 8.06 21.88 5.29
N ASP A 348 8.37 23.16 5.12
CA ASP A 348 9.15 23.64 3.97
C ASP A 348 10.54 22.97 3.89
N GLN A 349 11.24 22.82 5.03
CA GLN A 349 12.52 22.11 5.09
C GLN A 349 12.39 20.61 4.77
N LEU A 350 11.36 19.94 5.29
CA LEU A 350 11.10 18.53 4.97
C LEU A 350 10.91 18.31 3.46
N LEU A 351 10.20 19.23 2.79
CA LEU A 351 9.99 19.17 1.35
C LEU A 351 11.27 19.46 0.55
N MET A 352 12.14 20.36 1.06
CA MET A 352 13.44 20.64 0.44
C MET A 352 14.40 19.46 0.53
N ASP A 353 14.45 18.79 1.69
CA ASP A 353 15.34 17.67 1.93
C ASP A 353 14.87 16.38 1.22
N ASN A 354 13.59 16.30 0.85
CA ASN A 354 13.01 15.13 0.20
C ASN A 354 13.16 15.20 -1.33
N HIS A 355 13.96 14.29 -1.89
CA HIS A 355 14.16 14.18 -3.34
C HIS A 355 12.86 13.86 -4.12
N GLN A 356 11.83 13.31 -3.46
CA GLN A 356 10.53 12.99 -4.07
C GLN A 356 9.60 14.20 -4.15
N CYS A 357 9.99 15.38 -3.65
CA CYS A 357 9.14 16.58 -3.65
C CYS A 357 9.69 17.73 -4.49
N THR A 358 10.71 17.48 -5.32
CA THR A 358 11.37 18.52 -6.13
C THR A 358 10.41 19.21 -7.11
N THR A 359 9.47 18.47 -7.72
CA THR A 359 8.47 19.03 -8.64
C THR A 359 7.46 19.92 -7.91
N LEU A 360 6.98 19.49 -6.73
CA LEU A 360 6.12 20.30 -5.88
C LEU A 360 6.80 21.62 -5.50
N MET A 361 8.07 21.55 -5.11
CA MET A 361 8.86 22.74 -4.75
C MET A 361 8.98 23.72 -5.93
N ARG A 362 9.19 23.21 -7.16
CA ARG A 362 9.19 24.03 -8.39
C ARG A 362 7.86 24.77 -8.60
N TYR A 363 6.74 24.09 -8.37
CA TYR A 363 5.40 24.68 -8.52
C TYR A 363 5.16 25.76 -7.45
N MET A 364 5.54 25.47 -6.19
CA MET A 364 5.46 26.44 -5.11
C MET A 364 6.30 27.70 -5.36
N ASN A 365 7.51 27.56 -5.92
CA ASN A 365 8.35 28.71 -6.29
C ASN A 365 7.68 29.62 -7.33
N THR A 366 6.83 29.07 -8.19
CA THR A 366 6.14 29.81 -9.27
C THR A 366 5.07 30.77 -8.73
N ILE A 367 4.33 30.36 -7.69
CA ILE A 367 3.34 31.19 -6.99
C ILE A 367 4.00 32.12 -5.96
N GLY A 368 5.13 31.71 -5.38
CA GLY A 368 5.91 32.52 -4.45
C GLY A 368 5.47 32.37 -3.00
N GLN A 369 5.53 33.47 -2.24
CA GLN A 369 5.53 33.41 -0.77
C GLN A 369 4.16 33.12 -0.12
N ILE A 370 3.05 33.28 -0.86
CA ILE A 370 1.69 33.14 -0.33
C ILE A 370 1.48 31.75 0.31
N VAL A 371 1.85 30.69 -0.41
CA VAL A 371 1.70 29.30 0.06
C VAL A 371 2.81 28.96 1.06
N ARG A 372 4.04 29.41 0.80
CA ARG A 372 5.20 29.14 1.68
C ARG A 372 5.03 29.69 3.09
N ASN A 373 4.35 30.82 3.26
CA ASN A 373 4.10 31.38 4.60
C ASN A 373 3.38 30.39 5.51
N TYR A 374 2.43 29.61 4.99
CA TYR A 374 1.75 28.56 5.76
C TYR A 374 2.67 27.40 6.15
N LEU A 375 3.66 27.09 5.31
CA LEU A 375 4.58 25.96 5.52
C LEU A 375 5.85 26.34 6.29
N SER A 376 6.05 27.63 6.52
CA SER A 376 7.12 28.18 7.36
C SER A 376 6.76 28.14 8.85
N ALA A 377 7.75 28.34 9.71
CA ALA A 377 7.56 28.37 11.17
C ALA A 377 6.52 29.41 11.64
N SER A 378 6.32 30.50 10.88
CA SER A 378 5.33 31.54 11.20
C SER A 378 3.89 31.21 10.79
N GLY A 379 3.67 30.12 10.03
CA GLY A 379 2.36 29.77 9.46
C GLY A 379 1.33 29.21 10.44
N GLY A 380 1.73 28.96 11.69
CA GLY A 380 0.92 28.22 12.65
C GLY A 380 0.93 26.71 12.38
N LEU A 381 0.10 25.97 13.12
CA LEU A 381 -0.03 24.52 12.94
C LEU A 381 -0.85 24.22 11.68
N VAL A 382 -0.33 23.41 10.77
CA VAL A 382 -1.03 23.02 9.54
C VAL A 382 -0.89 21.52 9.26
N THR A 383 -1.84 20.95 8.52
CA THR A 383 -1.65 19.64 7.88
C THR A 383 -1.48 19.85 6.39
N PHE A 384 -0.38 19.36 5.83
CA PHE A 384 -0.07 19.49 4.42
C PHE A 384 -0.09 18.14 3.72
N PHE A 385 -0.92 18.03 2.69
CA PHE A 385 -0.94 16.86 1.82
C PHE A 385 0.04 17.09 0.67
N ALA A 386 1.25 16.55 0.76
CA ALA A 386 2.34 16.82 -0.19
C ALA A 386 2.37 15.77 -1.32
N PRO A 387 2.06 16.13 -2.58
CA PRO A 387 2.21 15.21 -3.69
C PRO A 387 3.70 14.91 -3.98
N TYR A 388 4.03 13.64 -4.19
CA TYR A 388 5.33 13.25 -4.71
C TYR A 388 5.50 13.58 -6.20
N ASN A 389 6.73 13.51 -6.70
CA ASN A 389 7.07 13.78 -8.09
C ASN A 389 6.26 12.91 -9.06
N GLU A 390 6.03 11.65 -8.71
CA GLU A 390 5.24 10.70 -9.52
C GLU A 390 3.78 11.14 -9.65
N ALA A 391 3.26 11.94 -8.70
CA ALA A 391 1.92 12.51 -8.79
C ALA A 391 1.82 13.52 -9.95
N PHE A 392 2.87 14.31 -10.16
CA PHE A 392 2.92 15.30 -11.25
C PHE A 392 3.18 14.63 -12.60
N GLU A 393 4.00 13.58 -12.64
CA GLU A 393 4.25 12.79 -13.86
C GLU A 393 2.99 12.14 -14.43
N ARG A 394 1.96 11.91 -13.60
CA ARG A 394 0.66 11.39 -14.04
C ARG A 394 -0.20 12.44 -14.74
N ILE A 395 0.10 13.73 -14.58
CA ILE A 395 -0.70 14.81 -15.16
C ILE A 395 -0.34 14.92 -16.65
N PRO A 396 -1.33 14.91 -17.57
CA PRO A 396 -1.07 15.12 -18.99
C PRO A 396 -0.40 16.47 -19.26
N GLU A 397 0.58 16.50 -20.18
CA GLU A 397 1.42 17.69 -20.42
C GLU A 397 0.61 18.97 -20.72
N TYR A 398 -0.49 18.87 -21.48
CA TYR A 398 -1.32 20.03 -21.79
C TYR A 398 -2.07 20.58 -20.57
N ILE A 399 -2.45 19.72 -19.61
CA ILE A 399 -3.04 20.12 -18.32
C ILE A 399 -1.98 20.80 -17.46
N GLU A 400 -0.78 20.20 -17.35
CA GLU A 400 0.35 20.80 -16.63
C GLU A 400 0.69 22.19 -17.19
N ARG A 401 0.80 22.32 -18.52
CA ARG A 401 1.08 23.62 -19.16
C ARG A 401 -0.01 24.65 -18.88
N ARG A 402 -1.28 24.24 -18.85
CA ARG A 402 -2.39 25.13 -18.49
C ARG A 402 -2.30 25.55 -17.03
N LEU A 403 -2.01 24.61 -16.12
CA LEU A 403 -1.86 24.84 -14.70
C LEU A 403 -0.73 25.83 -14.40
N LEU A 404 0.42 25.69 -15.05
CA LEU A 404 1.55 26.61 -14.87
C LEU A 404 1.32 28.01 -15.47
N ARG A 405 0.48 28.13 -16.51
CA ARG A 405 0.10 29.42 -17.10
C ARG A 405 -0.93 30.16 -16.25
N ASP A 406 -1.89 29.44 -15.70
CA ASP A 406 -2.95 29.99 -14.86
C ASP A 406 -2.52 30.01 -13.39
N ARG A 407 -1.91 31.13 -12.97
CA ARG A 407 -1.44 31.32 -11.58
C ARG A 407 -2.57 31.24 -10.56
N ILE A 408 -3.79 31.66 -10.92
CA ILE A 408 -4.93 31.63 -10.01
C ILE A 408 -5.32 30.18 -9.74
N TRP A 409 -5.39 29.36 -10.80
CA TRP A 409 -5.69 27.95 -10.67
C TRP A 409 -4.60 27.21 -9.88
N LEU A 410 -3.31 27.45 -10.19
CA LEU A 410 -2.20 26.83 -9.47
C LEU A 410 -2.17 27.22 -7.98
N GLU A 411 -2.43 28.49 -7.64
CA GLU A 411 -2.54 28.93 -6.25
C GLU A 411 -3.68 28.22 -5.50
N GLN A 412 -4.86 28.12 -6.12
CA GLN A 412 -6.01 27.41 -5.55
C GLN A 412 -5.71 25.92 -5.34
N THR A 413 -5.09 25.27 -6.34
CA THR A 413 -4.62 23.90 -6.24
C THR A 413 -3.66 23.72 -5.07
N LEU A 414 -2.66 24.59 -4.88
CA LEU A 414 -1.74 24.46 -3.76
C LEU A 414 -2.42 24.70 -2.40
N LYS A 415 -3.36 25.66 -2.32
CA LYS A 415 -4.15 25.91 -1.09
C LYS A 415 -5.07 24.76 -0.72
N LEU A 416 -5.59 24.02 -1.70
CA LEU A 416 -6.40 22.82 -1.48
C LEU A 416 -5.64 21.72 -0.71
N HIS A 417 -4.31 21.69 -0.82
CA HIS A 417 -3.47 20.70 -0.13
C HIS A 417 -3.16 21.09 1.33
N ILE A 418 -3.58 22.28 1.79
CA ILE A 418 -3.28 22.78 3.13
C ILE A 418 -4.55 22.82 3.97
N VAL A 419 -4.54 22.12 5.10
CA VAL A 419 -5.56 22.22 6.15
C VAL A 419 -5.02 23.13 7.25
N PRO A 420 -5.61 24.31 7.47
CA PRO A 420 -5.09 25.28 8.44
C PRO A 420 -5.49 24.93 9.88
N ALA A 421 -4.67 25.36 10.85
CA ALA A 421 -4.93 25.33 12.28
C ALA A 421 -5.26 23.94 12.89
N LYS A 422 -4.85 22.85 12.21
CA LYS A 422 -5.11 21.47 12.65
C LYS A 422 -3.96 20.54 12.28
N GLU A 423 -3.54 19.71 13.23
CA GLU A 423 -2.64 18.56 13.05
C GLU A 423 -3.48 17.28 12.92
N LEU A 424 -3.93 16.98 11.71
CA LEU A 424 -4.77 15.82 11.43
C LEU A 424 -3.88 14.58 11.29
N THR A 425 -3.88 13.71 12.30
CA THR A 425 -3.20 12.41 12.23
C THR A 425 -4.10 11.34 11.61
N SER A 426 -3.52 10.28 11.04
CA SER A 426 -4.27 9.18 10.43
C SER A 426 -5.23 8.46 11.39
N ASP A 427 -4.95 8.46 12.70
CA ASP A 427 -5.87 7.93 13.71
C ASP A 427 -7.15 8.76 13.88
N GLU A 428 -7.12 10.05 13.54
CA GLU A 428 -8.32 10.90 13.56
C GLU A 428 -9.13 10.76 12.28
N ILE A 429 -8.55 10.18 11.23
CA ILE A 429 -9.17 10.07 9.91
C ILE A 429 -10.15 8.89 9.91
N SER A 430 -11.43 9.21 9.73
CA SER A 430 -12.51 8.24 9.54
C SER A 430 -13.26 8.53 8.24
N ASN A 431 -14.12 7.60 7.80
CA ASN A 431 -14.96 7.78 6.61
C ASN A 431 -15.90 8.99 6.71
N GLU A 432 -16.14 9.51 7.92
CA GLU A 432 -17.01 10.65 8.19
C GLU A 432 -16.23 11.95 8.38
N THR A 433 -14.89 11.88 8.36
CA THR A 433 -14.08 13.09 8.54
C THR A 433 -14.15 13.99 7.32
N VAL A 434 -14.48 15.25 7.60
CA VAL A 434 -14.51 16.34 6.62
C VAL A 434 -13.73 17.51 7.20
N VAL A 435 -12.77 18.03 6.45
CA VAL A 435 -11.93 19.15 6.87
C VAL A 435 -11.92 20.26 5.83
N ASN A 436 -11.91 21.50 6.30
CA ASN A 436 -11.76 22.66 5.43
C ASN A 436 -10.29 22.87 5.06
N THR A 437 -10.06 23.39 3.87
CA THR A 437 -8.73 23.73 3.36
C THR A 437 -8.53 25.26 3.34
N VAL A 438 -7.29 25.72 3.15
CA VAL A 438 -6.97 27.16 3.02
C VAL A 438 -7.68 27.78 1.82
N ASP A 439 -8.04 26.99 0.81
CA ASP A 439 -8.78 27.47 -0.34
C ASP A 439 -10.22 27.93 0.02
N ASN A 440 -10.75 27.49 1.16
CA ASN A 440 -12.10 27.82 1.70
C ASN A 440 -13.29 27.49 0.80
N ARG A 441 -13.06 27.01 -0.43
CA ARG A 441 -14.11 26.56 -1.37
C ARG A 441 -14.32 25.07 -1.34
N HIS A 442 -13.26 24.32 -1.01
CA HIS A 442 -13.24 22.88 -1.06
C HIS A 442 -12.93 22.28 0.30
N GLN A 443 -13.62 21.18 0.58
CA GLN A 443 -13.37 20.33 1.74
C GLN A 443 -12.62 19.08 1.29
N LEU A 444 -11.82 18.53 2.19
CA LEU A 444 -11.25 17.20 2.02
C LEU A 444 -12.13 16.19 2.73
N TYR A 445 -12.37 15.09 2.03
CA TYR A 445 -13.05 13.91 2.55
C TYR A 445 -12.05 12.77 2.65
N PHE A 446 -12.31 11.83 3.55
CA PHE A 446 -11.43 10.69 3.72
C PHE A 446 -12.18 9.39 3.64
N ILE A 447 -11.49 8.38 3.09
CA ILE A 447 -12.00 7.01 3.04
C ILE A 447 -10.90 6.10 3.53
N ARG A 448 -11.20 5.31 4.55
CA ARG A 448 -10.39 4.18 4.95
C ARG A 448 -10.57 3.07 3.92
N GLY A 449 -9.52 2.79 3.14
CA GLY A 449 -9.52 1.65 2.24
C GLY A 449 -9.39 0.35 3.02
N GLU A 450 -10.19 -0.65 2.65
CA GLU A 450 -9.91 -2.06 2.96
C GLU A 450 -9.50 -2.74 1.64
N TRP A 451 -8.39 -3.51 1.66
CA TRP A 451 -7.90 -4.53 0.68
C TRP A 451 -6.69 -4.23 -0.22
N PRO A 452 -5.77 -5.21 -0.47
CA PRO A 452 -5.42 -6.41 0.30
C PRO A 452 -4.10 -6.28 1.11
N LYS A 453 -4.07 -6.98 2.25
CA LYS A 453 -2.96 -7.48 3.11
C LYS A 453 -1.68 -6.68 3.42
N ASN A 454 -1.26 -5.63 2.71
CA ASN A 454 0.09 -5.07 2.92
C ASN A 454 0.21 -3.54 3.15
N ASN A 455 -0.88 -2.79 3.34
CA ASN A 455 -0.87 -1.48 4.01
C ASN A 455 -2.29 -0.91 4.04
N ILE A 456 -2.71 -0.34 5.17
CA ILE A 456 -3.92 0.48 5.22
C ILE A 456 -3.63 1.75 4.40
N THR A 457 -4.23 1.88 3.22
CA THR A 457 -4.19 3.13 2.45
C THR A 457 -5.38 3.98 2.87
N TYR A 458 -5.12 5.03 3.66
CA TYR A 458 -6.07 6.12 3.79
C TYR A 458 -6.13 6.85 2.44
N TYR A 459 -7.34 7.07 1.94
CA TYR A 459 -7.56 7.89 0.77
C TYR A 459 -8.04 9.26 1.22
N VAL A 460 -7.45 10.31 0.65
CA VAL A 460 -7.96 11.67 0.73
C VAL A 460 -8.58 12.05 -0.60
N ILE A 461 -9.72 12.74 -0.54
CA ILE A 461 -10.47 13.18 -1.72
C ILE A 461 -10.63 14.69 -1.63
N GLY A 462 -10.20 15.40 -2.66
CA GLY A 462 -10.27 16.85 -2.74
C GLY A 462 -10.28 17.33 -4.20
N GLY A 463 -11.16 18.28 -4.51
CA GLY A 463 -11.30 18.82 -5.87
C GLY A 463 -11.63 17.73 -6.92
N GLY A 464 -12.43 16.73 -6.53
CA GLY A 464 -12.79 15.58 -7.38
C GLY A 464 -11.68 14.55 -7.61
N ILE A 465 -10.50 14.68 -6.98
CA ILE A 465 -9.42 13.70 -7.10
C ILE A 465 -9.31 12.88 -5.82
N ARG A 466 -9.41 11.56 -5.97
CA ARG A 466 -9.11 10.57 -4.92
C ARG A 466 -7.63 10.16 -5.02
N THR A 467 -6.90 10.28 -3.92
CA THR A 467 -5.47 9.92 -3.82
C THR A 467 -5.19 9.12 -2.57
N ALA A 468 -4.24 8.19 -2.66
CA ALA A 468 -3.77 7.41 -1.53
C ALA A 468 -2.67 8.17 -0.78
N ILE A 469 -2.71 8.10 0.55
CA ILE A 469 -1.61 8.55 1.41
C ILE A 469 -0.55 7.44 1.42
N ILE A 470 0.64 7.74 0.89
CA ILE A 470 1.77 6.81 0.80
C ILE A 470 2.55 6.79 2.11
N GLN A 471 2.75 7.96 2.70
CA GLN A 471 3.48 8.14 3.95
C GLN A 471 2.73 9.15 4.80
N ASP A 472 2.22 8.70 5.94
CA ASP A 472 1.37 9.47 6.83
C ASP A 472 2.10 9.99 8.06
N ASN A 473 1.46 10.97 8.70
CA ASN A 473 1.82 11.51 10.00
C ASN A 473 3.23 12.11 10.10
N VAL A 474 3.91 12.46 9.01
CA VAL A 474 5.29 12.95 9.07
C VAL A 474 5.34 14.26 9.84
N ALA A 475 5.90 14.21 11.05
CA ALA A 475 5.84 15.32 11.99
C ALA A 475 6.83 16.43 11.60
N ALA A 476 6.37 17.67 11.69
CA ALA A 476 7.13 18.90 11.48
C ALA A 476 6.96 19.85 12.66
N THR A 477 7.84 20.84 12.82
CA THR A 477 7.75 21.80 13.93
C THR A 477 6.50 22.67 13.88
N ASN A 478 5.94 22.87 12.69
CA ASN A 478 4.76 23.67 12.39
C ASN A 478 3.59 22.84 11.87
N GLY A 479 3.58 21.52 12.11
CA GLY A 479 2.42 20.69 11.77
C GLY A 479 2.77 19.28 11.30
N ILE A 480 1.96 18.74 10.40
CA ILE A 480 2.07 17.36 9.89
C ILE A 480 2.05 17.35 8.37
N VAL A 481 2.87 16.48 7.77
CA VAL A 481 2.87 16.20 6.33
C VAL A 481 2.35 14.79 6.08
N HIS A 482 1.43 14.67 5.13
CA HIS A 482 1.01 13.40 4.54
C HIS A 482 1.42 13.41 3.08
N TYR A 483 2.26 12.47 2.67
CA TYR A 483 2.66 12.36 1.28
C TYR A 483 1.63 11.56 0.47
N ILE A 484 1.22 12.10 -0.67
CA ILE A 484 0.12 11.58 -1.48
C ILE A 484 0.59 11.22 -2.90
N ASP A 485 -0.12 10.30 -3.54
CA ASP A 485 0.26 9.74 -4.84
C ASP A 485 -0.30 10.48 -6.07
N ARG A 486 -1.17 11.47 -5.87
CA ARG A 486 -1.78 12.31 -6.92
C ARG A 486 -1.96 13.74 -6.42
N VAL A 487 -2.01 14.70 -7.35
CA VAL A 487 -2.26 16.11 -7.02
C VAL A 487 -3.77 16.34 -6.87
N LEU A 488 -4.21 16.81 -5.71
CA LEU A 488 -5.61 17.15 -5.45
C LEU A 488 -6.08 18.27 -6.37
N GLY A 489 -7.31 18.17 -6.88
CA GLY A 489 -7.92 19.20 -7.74
C GLY A 489 -7.35 19.31 -9.16
N VAL A 490 -6.46 18.40 -9.59
CA VAL A 490 -5.93 18.38 -10.96
C VAL A 490 -6.29 17.06 -11.65
N PRO A 491 -7.11 17.08 -12.72
CA PRO A 491 -7.49 15.87 -13.42
C PRO A 491 -6.33 15.28 -14.22
N TYR A 492 -6.25 13.95 -14.23
CA TYR A 492 -5.19 13.19 -14.91
C TYR A 492 -5.73 12.11 -15.87
N GLN A 493 -7.04 11.85 -15.85
CA GLN A 493 -7.73 10.87 -16.69
C GLN A 493 -8.97 11.46 -17.35
N SER A 494 -9.34 10.90 -18.50
CA SER A 494 -10.61 11.23 -19.15
C SER A 494 -11.78 10.63 -18.37
N MET A 495 -12.98 11.19 -18.55
CA MET A 495 -14.17 10.66 -17.87
C MET A 495 -14.39 9.18 -18.24
N PHE A 496 -14.19 8.82 -19.51
CA PHE A 496 -14.36 7.45 -19.97
C PHE A 496 -13.38 6.48 -19.28
N GLU A 497 -12.11 6.86 -19.15
CA GLU A 497 -11.12 6.04 -18.46
C GLU A 497 -11.43 5.88 -16.96
N ILE A 498 -11.91 6.93 -16.30
CA ILE A 498 -12.34 6.85 -14.90
C ILE A 498 -13.49 5.86 -14.77
N ILE A 499 -14.50 5.96 -15.64
CA ILE A 499 -15.68 5.07 -15.65
C ILE A 499 -15.27 3.61 -15.84
N ARG A 500 -14.27 3.35 -16.69
CA ARG A 500 -13.69 2.01 -16.90
C ARG A 500 -13.07 1.44 -15.63
N ASN A 501 -12.36 2.27 -14.87
CA ASN A 501 -11.56 1.81 -13.73
C ASN A 501 -12.35 1.76 -12.41
N GLU A 502 -13.49 2.45 -12.32
CA GLU A 502 -14.29 2.52 -11.09
C GLU A 502 -15.25 1.33 -10.99
N SER A 503 -15.15 0.57 -9.90
CA SER A 503 -15.92 -0.68 -9.72
C SER A 503 -17.42 -0.42 -9.61
N LYS A 504 -17.82 0.72 -9.05
CA LYS A 504 -19.23 1.14 -8.91
C LYS A 504 -19.88 1.56 -10.23
N LEU A 505 -19.11 1.73 -11.31
CA LEU A 505 -19.57 2.28 -12.59
C LEU A 505 -19.48 1.28 -13.76
N GLN A 506 -19.16 0.01 -13.49
CA GLN A 506 -18.95 -1.02 -14.51
C GLN A 506 -20.15 -1.24 -15.44
N THR A 507 -21.39 -1.14 -14.93
CA THR A 507 -22.59 -1.24 -15.77
C THR A 507 -22.68 -0.06 -16.74
N SER A 508 -22.45 1.16 -16.25
CA SER A 508 -22.42 2.36 -17.09
C SER A 508 -21.30 2.31 -18.12
N TYR A 509 -20.12 1.80 -17.75
CA TYR A 509 -19.00 1.60 -18.66
C TYR A 509 -19.35 0.69 -19.85
N GLN A 510 -19.90 -0.49 -19.57
CA GLN A 510 -20.32 -1.46 -20.58
C GLN A 510 -21.32 -0.86 -21.57
N LEU A 511 -22.30 -0.12 -21.05
CA LEU A 511 -23.30 0.58 -21.85
C LEU A 511 -22.71 1.69 -22.72
N LEU A 512 -21.67 2.39 -22.24
CA LEU A 512 -21.01 3.48 -22.96
C LEU A 512 -20.05 3.01 -24.07
N THR A 513 -19.56 1.77 -24.01
CA THR A 513 -18.43 1.30 -24.83
C THR A 513 -18.74 1.26 -26.33
N ASN A 514 -20.00 1.06 -26.73
CA ASN A 514 -20.39 0.96 -28.14
C ASN A 514 -21.12 2.20 -28.66
N MET A 515 -21.03 3.34 -27.96
CA MET A 515 -21.73 4.56 -28.33
C MET A 515 -20.78 5.66 -28.76
N GLN A 516 -21.23 6.51 -29.69
CA GLN A 516 -20.48 7.70 -30.11
C GLN A 516 -20.18 8.67 -28.95
N LEU A 517 -20.95 8.59 -27.85
CA LEU A 517 -20.72 9.40 -26.65
C LEU A 517 -19.36 9.12 -26.00
N GLN A 518 -18.76 7.94 -26.22
CA GLN A 518 -17.41 7.64 -25.77
C GLN A 518 -16.39 8.70 -26.22
N TYR A 519 -16.45 9.15 -27.48
CA TYR A 519 -15.52 10.15 -28.02
C TYR A 519 -15.67 11.53 -27.35
N THR A 520 -16.87 11.84 -26.83
CA THR A 520 -17.10 13.07 -26.05
C THR A 520 -16.53 12.96 -24.63
N LEU A 521 -16.55 11.76 -24.05
CA LEU A 521 -16.01 11.49 -22.72
C LEU A 521 -14.49 11.23 -22.73
N ASP A 522 -13.92 10.94 -23.90
CA ASP A 522 -12.49 10.64 -24.14
C ASP A 522 -11.91 11.44 -25.33
N PRO A 523 -11.73 12.76 -25.17
CA PRO A 523 -11.30 13.64 -26.24
C PRO A 523 -9.80 13.51 -26.48
N TRP A 524 -9.46 13.44 -27.76
CA TRP A 524 -8.10 13.34 -28.26
C TRP A 524 -7.41 14.71 -28.45
N GLN A 525 -8.11 15.82 -28.17
CA GLN A 525 -7.66 17.18 -28.47
C GLN A 525 -7.76 18.11 -27.26
N VAL A 526 -7.11 19.27 -27.36
CA VAL A 526 -7.15 20.33 -26.35
C VAL A 526 -8.59 20.81 -26.16
N LEU A 527 -9.06 20.78 -24.92
CA LEU A 527 -10.41 21.18 -24.56
C LEU A 527 -10.64 22.69 -24.67
N THR A 528 -11.79 23.04 -25.25
CA THR A 528 -12.37 24.38 -25.18
C THR A 528 -13.38 24.47 -24.02
N PRO A 529 -13.69 25.67 -23.49
CA PRO A 529 -14.69 25.82 -22.42
C PRO A 529 -16.06 25.23 -22.77
N GLU A 530 -16.45 25.24 -24.04
CA GLU A 530 -17.70 24.66 -24.56
C GLU A 530 -17.73 23.12 -24.47
N GLN A 531 -16.57 22.49 -24.36
CA GLN A 531 -16.41 21.04 -24.18
C GLN A 531 -16.37 20.61 -22.72
N ASN A 532 -16.54 21.54 -21.76
CA ASN A 532 -16.68 21.20 -20.35
C ASN A 532 -18.02 20.49 -20.10
N LEU A 533 -18.00 19.44 -19.28
CA LEU A 533 -19.14 18.58 -19.00
C LEU A 533 -19.37 18.46 -17.49
N THR A 534 -20.65 18.36 -17.11
CA THR A 534 -21.06 17.83 -15.81
C THR A 534 -21.87 16.57 -16.07
N PHE A 535 -21.35 15.40 -15.70
CA PHE A 535 -21.97 14.12 -15.99
C PHE A 535 -22.52 13.46 -14.72
N PHE A 536 -23.84 13.38 -14.61
CA PHE A 536 -24.53 12.66 -13.55
C PHE A 536 -24.59 11.16 -13.86
N ILE A 537 -23.55 10.43 -13.47
CA ILE A 537 -23.39 9.04 -13.87
C ILE A 537 -24.12 8.07 -12.92
N PRO A 538 -25.01 7.19 -13.43
CA PRO A 538 -25.64 6.18 -12.59
C PRO A 538 -24.66 5.11 -12.11
N THR A 539 -24.76 4.71 -10.84
CA THR A 539 -24.01 3.58 -10.27
C THR A 539 -24.59 2.23 -10.71
N ASN A 540 -23.87 1.13 -10.46
CA ASN A 540 -24.39 -0.23 -10.65
C ASN A 540 -25.73 -0.42 -9.91
N ASP A 541 -25.80 0.02 -8.65
CA ASP A 541 -27.02 -0.03 -7.83
C ASP A 541 -28.18 0.78 -8.45
N ALA A 542 -27.87 1.88 -9.14
CA ALA A 542 -28.88 2.67 -9.85
C ALA A 542 -29.46 1.89 -11.03
N TRP A 543 -28.62 1.17 -11.78
CA TRP A 543 -29.06 0.31 -12.87
C TRP A 543 -29.84 -0.92 -12.40
N ASP A 544 -29.55 -1.43 -11.20
CA ASP A 544 -30.30 -2.54 -10.61
C ASP A 544 -31.72 -2.16 -10.20
N LYS A 545 -31.99 -0.87 -9.94
CA LYS A 545 -33.35 -0.34 -9.70
C LYS A 545 -34.18 -0.21 -10.97
N VAL A 546 -33.58 -0.32 -12.16
CA VAL A 546 -34.28 -0.24 -13.44
C VAL A 546 -35.02 -1.56 -13.69
N PRO A 547 -36.32 -1.55 -14.06
CA PRO A 547 -37.05 -2.77 -14.37
C PRO A 547 -36.32 -3.63 -15.41
N SER A 548 -36.24 -4.95 -15.17
CA SER A 548 -35.47 -5.90 -15.99
C SER A 548 -35.84 -5.84 -17.48
N ALA A 549 -37.13 -5.71 -17.81
CA ALA A 549 -37.60 -5.57 -19.19
C ALA A 549 -37.07 -4.30 -19.89
N LEU A 550 -36.89 -3.21 -19.14
CA LEU A 550 -36.37 -1.95 -19.65
C LEU A 550 -34.84 -2.02 -19.78
N ARG A 551 -34.18 -2.61 -18.78
CA ARG A 551 -32.73 -2.87 -18.82
C ARG A 551 -32.34 -3.77 -19.99
N TYR A 552 -33.07 -4.85 -20.23
CA TYR A 552 -32.82 -5.76 -21.35
C TYR A 552 -32.86 -5.04 -22.70
N ARG A 553 -33.90 -4.22 -22.94
CA ARG A 553 -34.02 -3.40 -24.16
C ARG A 553 -32.90 -2.37 -24.32
N MET A 554 -32.27 -1.93 -23.24
CA MET A 554 -31.11 -1.03 -23.32
C MET A 554 -29.81 -1.76 -23.65
N THR A 555 -29.70 -3.02 -23.24
CA THR A 555 -28.51 -3.86 -23.44
C THR A 555 -28.57 -4.75 -24.68
N ASP A 556 -29.68 -4.75 -25.41
CA ASP A 556 -29.89 -5.64 -26.56
C ASP A 556 -29.07 -5.26 -27.81
N GLY A 557 -28.40 -4.10 -27.79
CA GLY A 557 -27.61 -3.56 -28.90
C GLY A 557 -28.45 -2.92 -30.01
N ASN A 558 -29.76 -3.15 -30.04
CA ASN A 558 -30.66 -2.61 -31.07
C ASN A 558 -31.13 -1.18 -30.76
N HIS A 559 -31.17 -0.80 -29.48
CA HIS A 559 -31.65 0.51 -29.03
C HIS A 559 -30.53 1.47 -28.60
N TRP A 560 -29.32 1.34 -29.17
CA TRP A 560 -28.17 2.15 -28.79
C TRP A 560 -28.41 3.67 -28.93
N LEU A 561 -29.21 4.11 -29.91
CA LEU A 561 -29.56 5.52 -30.09
C LEU A 561 -30.42 6.05 -28.94
N ALA A 562 -31.39 5.26 -28.48
CA ALA A 562 -32.23 5.62 -27.34
C ALA A 562 -31.41 5.63 -26.04
N LEU A 563 -30.51 4.67 -25.87
CA LEU A 563 -29.56 4.64 -24.75
C LEU A 563 -28.64 5.86 -24.76
N GLN A 564 -28.11 6.25 -25.92
CA GLN A 564 -27.29 7.45 -26.06
C GLN A 564 -28.09 8.71 -25.69
N TYR A 565 -29.36 8.80 -26.08
CA TYR A 565 -30.25 9.89 -25.69
C TYR A 565 -30.47 9.95 -24.17
N VAL A 566 -30.63 8.79 -23.52
CA VAL A 566 -30.72 8.69 -22.06
C VAL A 566 -29.44 9.18 -21.39
N PHE A 567 -28.25 8.78 -21.85
CA PHE A 567 -27.00 9.31 -21.28
C PHE A 567 -26.82 10.81 -21.51
N LYS A 568 -27.24 11.35 -22.67
CA LYS A 568 -27.24 12.80 -22.92
C LYS A 568 -28.14 13.55 -21.92
N ARG A 569 -29.23 12.96 -21.45
CA ARG A 569 -30.08 13.52 -20.36
C ARG A 569 -29.32 13.67 -19.02
N HIS A 570 -28.23 12.93 -18.85
CA HIS A 570 -27.43 12.96 -17.64
C HIS A 570 -26.23 13.90 -17.75
N ILE A 571 -26.05 14.58 -18.89
CA ILE A 571 -24.88 15.43 -19.14
C ILE A 571 -25.34 16.87 -19.30
N ILE A 572 -24.73 17.79 -18.55
CA ILE A 572 -24.76 19.22 -18.83
C ILE A 572 -23.54 19.54 -19.70
N GLN A 573 -23.76 20.20 -20.84
CA GLN A 573 -22.70 20.62 -21.75
C GLN A 573 -22.34 22.10 -21.56
N GLY A 574 -21.07 22.44 -21.71
CA GLY A 574 -20.52 23.80 -21.58
C GLY A 574 -20.32 24.27 -20.14
N GLN A 575 -20.57 23.41 -19.14
CA GLN A 575 -20.43 23.74 -17.72
C GLN A 575 -19.80 22.56 -16.98
N ALA A 576 -18.65 22.78 -16.35
CA ALA A 576 -18.03 21.84 -15.41
C ALA A 576 -18.36 22.32 -13.99
N LEU A 577 -19.40 21.75 -13.39
CA LEU A 577 -19.92 22.13 -12.09
C LEU A 577 -19.43 21.13 -11.04
N MET A 578 -18.73 21.61 -10.03
CA MET A 578 -18.43 20.82 -8.85
C MET A 578 -19.66 20.63 -7.96
N TYR A 579 -19.57 19.76 -6.97
CA TYR A 579 -20.67 19.56 -6.01
C TYR A 579 -21.05 20.86 -5.28
N THR A 580 -20.05 21.70 -4.98
CA THR A 580 -20.22 23.01 -4.32
C THR A 580 -20.77 24.10 -5.25
N ASP A 581 -20.63 23.93 -6.57
CA ASP A 581 -21.17 24.83 -7.59
C ASP A 581 -22.64 24.54 -7.90
N LEU A 582 -23.14 23.36 -7.54
CA LEU A 582 -24.54 22.99 -7.75
C LEU A 582 -25.46 23.91 -6.95
N ARG A 583 -26.35 24.60 -7.69
CA ARG A 583 -27.42 25.44 -7.14
C ARG A 583 -28.78 24.87 -7.48
N GLU A 584 -29.77 25.19 -6.65
CA GLU A 584 -31.17 24.89 -6.90
C GLU A 584 -31.67 25.68 -8.11
N ARG A 585 -31.66 25.05 -9.28
CA ARG A 585 -32.15 25.61 -10.53
C ARG A 585 -32.43 24.51 -11.55
N THR A 586 -33.07 24.90 -12.62
CA THR A 586 -33.25 24.06 -13.80
C THR A 586 -32.01 24.12 -14.67
N TYR A 587 -31.51 22.96 -15.09
CA TYR A 587 -30.42 22.82 -16.05
C TYR A 587 -30.97 22.23 -17.34
N VAL A 588 -30.46 22.75 -18.46
CA VAL A 588 -30.68 22.16 -19.78
C VAL A 588 -29.60 21.10 -19.99
N MET A 589 -30.04 19.88 -20.28
CA MET A 589 -29.17 18.73 -20.50
C MET A 589 -28.77 18.65 -21.97
N MET A 590 -27.79 17.80 -22.30
CA MET A 590 -27.25 17.62 -23.65
C MET A 590 -28.28 17.05 -24.66
N ASN A 591 -29.42 16.55 -24.16
CA ASN A 591 -30.55 16.13 -24.98
C ASN A 591 -31.67 17.18 -25.06
N ASP A 592 -31.38 18.44 -24.70
CA ASP A 592 -32.31 19.58 -24.66
C ASP A 592 -33.46 19.46 -23.63
N GLU A 593 -33.45 18.44 -22.78
CA GLU A 593 -34.45 18.32 -21.71
C GLU A 593 -34.03 19.06 -20.43
N MET A 594 -35.04 19.49 -19.68
CA MET A 594 -34.86 20.22 -18.43
C MET A 594 -34.90 19.30 -17.23
N VAL A 595 -33.85 19.33 -16.41
CA VAL A 595 -33.79 18.63 -15.12
C VAL A 595 -33.57 19.67 -14.02
N VAL A 596 -34.36 19.55 -12.95
CA VAL A 596 -34.34 20.48 -11.82
C VAL A 596 -33.46 19.90 -10.72
N VAL A 597 -32.39 20.61 -10.37
CA VAL A 597 -31.60 20.30 -9.17
C VAL A 597 -32.32 20.90 -7.97
N ARG A 598 -32.59 20.10 -6.94
CA ARG A 598 -33.24 20.50 -5.68
C ARG A 598 -32.36 20.11 -4.51
N ARG A 599 -32.32 20.92 -3.45
CA ARG A 599 -31.63 20.59 -2.21
C ARG A 599 -32.63 19.98 -1.23
N ARG A 600 -32.33 18.80 -0.70
CA ARG A 600 -33.10 18.14 0.36
C ARG A 600 -32.22 17.97 1.58
N GLY A 601 -32.29 18.95 2.49
CA GLY A 601 -31.45 18.98 3.69
C GLY A 601 -29.96 19.07 3.33
N ARG A 602 -29.21 17.98 3.54
CA ARG A 602 -27.76 17.93 3.31
C ARG A 602 -27.34 17.53 1.90
N TYR A 603 -28.24 17.00 1.07
CA TYR A 603 -27.88 16.48 -0.25
C TYR A 603 -28.70 17.11 -1.40
N PHE A 604 -28.24 16.90 -2.63
CA PHE A 604 -28.93 17.33 -3.86
C PHE A 604 -29.66 16.17 -4.55
N GLU A 605 -30.80 16.47 -5.14
CA GLU A 605 -31.61 15.57 -5.96
C GLU A 605 -31.83 16.17 -7.34
N LEU A 606 -31.75 15.33 -8.37
CA LEU A 606 -32.14 15.60 -9.74
C LEU A 606 -33.59 15.18 -9.90
N TYR A 607 -34.49 16.14 -10.12
CA TYR A 607 -35.87 15.89 -10.50
C TYR A 607 -36.07 16.15 -11.98
N TRP A 608 -36.46 15.11 -12.71
CA TRP A 608 -36.82 15.22 -14.11
C TRP A 608 -38.36 15.20 -14.27
N PRO A 609 -39.00 16.35 -14.62
CA PRO A 609 -40.46 16.46 -14.60
C PRO A 609 -41.16 15.55 -15.61
N ARG A 610 -40.63 15.42 -16.84
CA ARG A 610 -41.30 14.71 -17.94
C ARG A 610 -41.45 13.21 -17.67
N GLY A 611 -40.43 12.57 -17.10
CA GLY A 611 -40.47 11.16 -16.71
C GLY A 611 -40.92 10.92 -15.27
N ASN A 612 -41.21 11.97 -14.51
CA ASN A 612 -41.49 11.94 -13.07
C ASN A 612 -40.46 11.08 -12.29
N ARG A 613 -39.17 11.26 -12.59
CA ARG A 613 -38.06 10.53 -11.96
C ARG A 613 -37.25 11.44 -11.05
N VAL A 614 -36.75 10.87 -9.97
CA VAL A 614 -35.84 11.51 -9.03
C VAL A 614 -34.59 10.64 -8.89
N ALA A 615 -33.43 11.26 -8.95
CA ALA A 615 -32.14 10.63 -8.65
C ALA A 615 -31.40 11.48 -7.61
N ARG A 616 -30.89 10.85 -6.56
CA ARG A 616 -30.07 11.52 -5.54
C ARG A 616 -28.61 11.52 -5.99
N ILE A 617 -27.95 12.67 -5.82
CA ILE A 617 -26.50 12.79 -6.00
C ILE A 617 -25.82 12.26 -4.73
N ILE A 618 -24.92 11.29 -4.91
CA ILE A 618 -24.17 10.66 -3.83
C ILE A 618 -23.08 11.62 -3.35
N GLU A 619 -23.14 11.99 -2.07
CA GLU A 619 -22.14 12.85 -1.44
C GLU A 619 -20.77 12.16 -1.38
N GLY A 620 -19.69 12.89 -1.68
CA GLY A 620 -18.35 12.32 -1.85
C GLY A 620 -18.19 11.45 -3.12
N GLY A 621 -19.24 11.35 -3.94
CA GLY A 621 -19.21 10.65 -5.23
C GLY A 621 -18.81 11.51 -6.42
N GLU A 622 -18.18 12.66 -6.17
CA GLU A 622 -17.65 13.56 -7.18
C GLU A 622 -16.29 13.07 -7.68
N ILE A 623 -16.12 13.04 -9.01
CA ILE A 623 -14.86 12.64 -9.63
C ILE A 623 -14.50 13.63 -10.75
N ALA A 624 -13.31 14.22 -10.67
CA ALA A 624 -12.77 15.13 -11.66
C ALA A 624 -12.15 14.37 -12.82
N GLY A 625 -12.65 14.63 -14.03
CA GLY A 625 -12.05 14.20 -15.28
C GLY A 625 -11.47 15.38 -16.04
N ILE A 626 -10.68 15.09 -17.06
CA ILE A 626 -10.08 16.09 -17.95
C ILE A 626 -11.14 17.06 -18.51
N ASN A 627 -12.33 16.56 -18.82
CA ASN A 627 -13.41 17.34 -19.48
C ASN A 627 -14.44 17.91 -18.50
N GLY A 628 -14.19 17.90 -17.19
CA GLY A 628 -15.11 18.41 -16.18
C GLY A 628 -15.39 17.42 -15.07
N PHE A 629 -16.60 17.45 -14.49
CA PHE A 629 -16.91 16.69 -13.27
C PHE A 629 -17.96 15.61 -13.51
N MET A 630 -17.77 14.48 -12.85
CA MET A 630 -18.76 13.43 -12.76
C MET A 630 -19.34 13.38 -11.36
N HIS A 631 -20.64 13.18 -11.26
CA HIS A 631 -21.37 13.05 -10.00
C HIS A 631 -22.11 11.72 -10.01
N MET A 632 -21.74 10.81 -9.11
CA MET A 632 -22.45 9.54 -9.00
C MET A 632 -23.89 9.76 -8.51
N ILE A 633 -24.84 9.10 -9.16
CA ILE A 633 -26.27 9.14 -8.80
C ILE A 633 -26.82 7.75 -8.52
N ASP A 634 -27.81 7.69 -7.63
CA ASP A 634 -28.38 6.45 -7.13
C ASP A 634 -29.59 5.92 -7.92
N ASN A 635 -30.02 6.63 -8.97
CA ASN A 635 -31.16 6.24 -9.81
C ASN A 635 -30.97 6.75 -11.25
N VAL A 636 -31.55 6.05 -12.22
CA VAL A 636 -31.44 6.41 -13.65
C VAL A 636 -32.63 7.29 -14.06
N LEU A 637 -32.36 8.43 -14.71
CA LEU A 637 -33.40 9.29 -15.29
C LEU A 637 -33.90 8.71 -16.63
N ILE A 638 -34.67 7.63 -16.55
CA ILE A 638 -35.15 6.84 -17.69
C ILE A 638 -36.66 6.88 -17.84
N TYR A 639 -37.14 6.89 -19.09
CA TYR A 639 -38.56 6.85 -19.43
C TYR A 639 -38.85 5.77 -20.46
N GLU A 640 -39.91 5.00 -20.25
CA GLU A 640 -40.21 3.83 -21.08
C GLU A 640 -40.47 4.16 -22.57
N PRO A 641 -41.12 5.30 -22.92
CA PRO A 641 -41.22 5.78 -24.29
C PRO A 641 -39.90 6.11 -24.99
N ASP A 642 -38.79 6.35 -24.26
CA ASP A 642 -37.47 6.55 -24.89
C ASP A 642 -37.11 5.35 -25.77
N LEU A 643 -37.54 4.14 -25.38
CA LEU A 643 -37.28 2.89 -26.10
C LEU A 643 -38.35 2.52 -27.13
N ARG A 644 -39.42 3.32 -27.27
CA ARG A 644 -40.50 3.06 -28.26
C ARG A 644 -40.22 3.72 -29.61
N ALA A 645 -39.26 4.65 -29.68
CA ALA A 645 -39.06 5.52 -30.84
C ALA A 645 -38.18 4.95 -31.98
N VAL A 646 -37.57 3.76 -31.84
CA VAL A 646 -36.62 3.24 -32.85
C VAL A 646 -36.87 1.78 -33.26
N ALA A 647 -38.08 1.27 -33.08
CA ALA A 647 -38.53 0.09 -33.82
C ALA A 647 -39.11 0.49 -35.19
N CYS A 648 -38.52 1.46 -35.89
CA CYS A 648 -38.69 1.50 -37.33
C CYS A 648 -37.67 0.51 -37.88
N ALA A 649 -38.06 -0.76 -37.89
CA ALA A 649 -37.42 -1.70 -38.79
C ALA A 649 -37.38 -1.02 -40.15
N ILE A 650 -36.19 -0.90 -40.74
CA ILE A 650 -36.10 -0.77 -42.19
C ILE A 650 -36.75 -2.05 -42.70
N ALA A 651 -38.07 -2.01 -42.91
CA ALA A 651 -38.70 -2.96 -43.79
C ALA A 651 -37.91 -2.82 -45.09
N PRO A 652 -37.41 -3.92 -45.68
CA PRO A 652 -36.55 -3.82 -46.83
C PRO A 652 -37.41 -3.26 -47.97
N LEU A 653 -37.31 -1.96 -48.19
CA LEU A 653 -37.95 -1.27 -49.31
C LEU A 653 -37.54 -1.95 -50.62
N ASP A 654 -36.36 -2.58 -50.62
CA ASP A 654 -35.80 -3.38 -51.70
C ASP A 654 -36.68 -4.59 -52.08
N TYR A 655 -37.27 -5.33 -51.14
CA TYR A 655 -38.10 -6.49 -51.50
C TYR A 655 -39.46 -6.08 -52.09
N LEU A 656 -40.04 -4.97 -51.63
CA LEU A 656 -41.31 -4.48 -52.16
C LEU A 656 -41.12 -3.82 -53.55
N LEU A 657 -40.01 -3.12 -53.76
CA LEU A 657 -39.62 -2.59 -55.08
C LEU A 657 -39.29 -3.70 -56.08
N ILE A 658 -38.60 -4.76 -55.65
CA ILE A 658 -38.32 -5.94 -56.48
C ILE A 658 -39.62 -6.70 -56.81
N LEU A 659 -40.54 -6.86 -55.85
CA LEU A 659 -41.84 -7.49 -56.10
C LEU A 659 -42.72 -6.65 -57.04
N CYS A 660 -42.70 -5.32 -56.91
CA CYS A 660 -43.41 -4.40 -57.81
C CYS A 660 -42.82 -4.39 -59.23
N LEU A 661 -41.49 -4.46 -59.38
CA LEU A 661 -40.83 -4.59 -60.68
C LEU A 661 -41.18 -5.92 -61.36
N ILE A 662 -41.20 -7.03 -60.61
CA ILE A 662 -41.58 -8.35 -61.13
C ILE A 662 -43.06 -8.39 -61.53
N LEU A 663 -43.96 -7.80 -60.73
CA LEU A 663 -45.39 -7.72 -61.04
C LEU A 663 -45.70 -6.80 -62.23
N SER A 664 -44.90 -5.74 -62.42
CA SER A 664 -45.02 -4.84 -63.59
C SER A 664 -44.57 -5.48 -64.90
N CYS A 665 -43.70 -6.50 -64.85
CA CYS A 665 -43.27 -7.27 -66.01
C CYS A 665 -44.28 -8.36 -66.43
N PHE A 666 -45.23 -8.75 -65.57
CA PHE A 666 -46.14 -9.87 -65.82
C PHE A 666 -47.65 -9.50 -65.89
N ALA A 667 -48.05 -8.26 -65.60
CA ALA A 667 -49.46 -7.88 -65.57
C ALA A 667 -49.89 -7.01 -66.77
N ASN A 668 -50.86 -7.51 -67.52
CA ASN A 668 -51.50 -6.86 -68.66
C ASN A 668 -52.11 -5.48 -68.28
N ARG A 669 -51.98 -4.48 -69.16
CA ARG A 669 -52.12 -3.02 -68.92
C ARG A 669 -53.40 -2.51 -68.22
N TYR A 670 -54.43 -3.33 -68.06
CA TYR A 670 -55.73 -2.90 -67.54
C TYR A 670 -56.00 -3.21 -66.06
N ARG A 671 -55.15 -3.97 -65.36
CA ARG A 671 -55.31 -4.26 -63.91
C ARG A 671 -54.42 -3.45 -62.97
N VAL A 672 -53.48 -2.66 -63.52
CA VAL A 672 -52.50 -1.91 -62.73
C VAL A 672 -53.14 -0.72 -61.99
N PHE A 673 -54.11 -0.04 -62.60
CA PHE A 673 -54.78 1.11 -61.99
C PHE A 673 -55.61 0.76 -60.74
N THR A 674 -56.26 -0.41 -60.73
CA THR A 674 -57.11 -0.83 -59.60
C THR A 674 -56.28 -1.23 -58.37
N ILE A 675 -55.09 -1.80 -58.59
CA ILE A 675 -54.17 -2.21 -57.52
C ILE A 675 -53.45 -1.00 -56.93
N LEU A 676 -53.01 -0.04 -57.76
CA LEU A 676 -52.42 1.21 -57.29
C LEU A 676 -53.40 2.06 -56.47
N TYR A 677 -54.68 2.10 -56.86
CA TYR A 677 -55.71 2.81 -56.11
C TYR A 677 -55.95 2.17 -54.73
N PHE A 678 -55.97 0.83 -54.64
CA PHE A 678 -56.14 0.11 -53.38
C PHE A 678 -54.94 0.28 -52.43
N ILE A 679 -53.72 0.33 -52.96
CA ILE A 679 -52.49 0.54 -52.17
C ILE A 679 -52.41 1.99 -51.66
N CYS A 680 -52.87 2.98 -52.44
CA CYS A 680 -52.93 4.38 -52.00
C CYS A 680 -53.93 4.59 -50.85
N VAL A 681 -55.06 3.87 -50.85
CA VAL A 681 -56.06 3.92 -49.78
C VAL A 681 -55.56 3.25 -48.49
N ILE A 682 -54.72 2.20 -48.60
CA ILE A 682 -54.12 1.53 -47.43
C ILE A 682 -52.95 2.33 -46.83
N MET A 683 -52.28 3.20 -47.59
CA MET A 683 -51.21 4.08 -47.06
C MET A 683 -51.73 5.38 -46.41
N LEU A 684 -53.02 5.68 -46.48
CA LEU A 684 -53.65 6.88 -45.90
C LEU A 684 -54.44 6.61 -44.61
N LEU A 685 -54.49 5.36 -44.15
CA LEU A 685 -54.93 4.91 -42.82
C LEU A 685 -53.71 4.44 -42.03
#